data_AF-A0A377HSJ4-F1
#
_entry.id   AF-A0A377HSJ4-F1
#
_cell.length_a   1.000
_cell.length_b   1.000
_cell.length_c   1.000
_cell.angle_alpha   90.00
_cell.angle_beta   90.00
_cell.angle_gamma   90.00
#
_symmetry.space_group_name_H-M   'P 1'
#
loop_
_entity.id
_entity.type
_entity.pdbx_description
1 polymer ?
#
loop_
_entity_poly.entity_id
_entity_poly.type
_entity_poly.pdbx_seq_one_letter_code
_entity_poly.pdbx_strand_id
1 'polypeptide(L)'
;MLGAGSVGLGIGALVGKDNSVSIGYGVYNNSRASIGIGNAVHLSGGNKSYQIGIGNDSKVTVERGIAIGDGAQSTTLANSVALGYRSVVDYTETELAKPRYTARGSYSIPSSSKVGVLSVGARGNERRIINVASGYRDSDAVTVSQLKTIEDRLDGATEKADSKVRFFSVKSGKELQAIAQKEVDYKNYVRLKVQKLTVDARKADGKQINEANIKEIVDQLKELEKKTEIVDKATNLKALAAVNDPKYQTNNKFDIAKYMEALEAAKAADTTKEKLANILTAEEKEKLKAGNYSNEGASGADAIAIGPNAKATESNAISLGNSAEGKGQDSVAVGKGARTTGQESLAASVNARAGGSQSIAIGHYASTGKQTDTDTDKSWVGKDEAGAAGEFSIAIGSHIAVTGNKSAFIGKRDNGHTTPTVSGNQSYGMGYNTKITADNAFAFANESEASAQYAIAIGNRVKAEGEKTVVIGYDAGTHNNNAHKPTSAVIIGDGARVGHDSSIIDGGVAIGKAAKALNTNGLALGADAQATFANSVALGSNSRNTAILTNFGYNPATKVAYTSEANVADAIWKPTHGEVSVGNGSTATRRITGVAAGSADTDAVNVAQLKKVVSGSSVQYFSVNNTKPRNSNINDNLVDENINKANDKAKEGAIAIGAGAVSDVDGSVAIGYGAKNNPTTTNRPDNEKSAIAIGLDAQTIGSDTIAIGQSTRANGGNAFALGKGARGEGNGALAFGLISVSKVDNSVALGAASYVDRAAGGQGYDPNAFAVSTSSNKEWQSGYGAVSIGNVEGKYWDAASQTYKQDNNRIKTRQLIGVAAGSADTDAVNVAQLKNVTMKVTDNKTGRAANSFEKLKLSAGMMKFVGSADISATAAPAGSDVTVTFALQKGAVTSNEEKAVSGKAVYTAVSDARTTVAKDASESILNVSGGEQGGITAKAYTLSINKDALKTDVPNHKNQENKKTNRDLVEINEIKWSEY
;
A
#
# COMPACT_ATOMS: atom_id res chain seq x y z
N MET A 1 -106.33 -2.18 107.39
CA MET A 1 -105.95 -3.54 107.82
C MET A 1 -104.43 -3.64 107.83
N LEU A 2 -103.85 -4.44 108.73
CA LEU A 2 -102.43 -4.81 108.72
C LEU A 2 -102.29 -6.23 108.15
N GLY A 3 -101.20 -6.51 107.45
CA GLY A 3 -100.81 -7.89 107.11
C GLY A 3 -100.46 -8.72 108.35
N ALA A 4 -100.41 -10.05 108.21
CA ALA A 4 -100.07 -10.93 109.32
C ALA A 4 -98.63 -10.71 109.78
N GLY A 5 -98.36 -10.67 111.08
CA GLY A 5 -97.01 -10.46 111.63
C GLY A 5 -96.39 -9.09 111.32
N SER A 6 -97.21 -8.08 110.99
CA SER A 6 -96.74 -6.75 110.57
C SER A 6 -96.90 -5.66 111.63
N VAL A 7 -96.05 -4.63 111.58
CA VAL A 7 -95.99 -3.51 112.54
C VAL A 7 -96.17 -2.17 111.83
N GLY A 8 -97.24 -1.44 112.15
CA GLY A 8 -97.48 -0.06 111.71
C GLY A 8 -97.44 0.90 112.90
N LEU A 9 -96.58 1.93 112.85
CA LEU A 9 -96.36 2.91 113.91
C LEU A 9 -96.30 4.34 113.35
N GLY A 10 -97.43 5.03 113.31
CA GLY A 10 -97.53 6.43 112.92
C GLY A 10 -98.79 6.77 112.13
N ILE A 11 -99.04 8.06 111.92
CA ILE A 11 -100.27 8.54 111.27
C ILE A 11 -100.19 8.24 109.77
N GLY A 12 -101.09 7.39 109.27
CA GLY A 12 -101.11 6.99 107.86
C GLY A 12 -100.10 5.90 107.48
N ALA A 13 -99.44 5.25 108.45
CA ALA A 13 -98.58 4.10 108.19
C ALA A 13 -99.42 2.85 107.83
N LEU A 14 -99.51 2.53 106.53
CA LEU A 14 -100.29 1.41 105.99
C LEU A 14 -99.38 0.22 105.66
N VAL A 15 -99.64 -0.94 106.27
CA VAL A 15 -98.93 -2.19 105.97
C VAL A 15 -99.88 -3.23 105.36
N GLY A 16 -99.92 -3.28 104.03
CA GLY A 16 -100.87 -4.10 103.25
C GLY A 16 -100.46 -5.57 103.04
N LYS A 17 -99.29 -6.00 103.53
CA LYS A 17 -98.72 -7.35 103.33
C LYS A 17 -98.00 -7.84 104.60
N ASP A 18 -97.79 -9.15 104.67
CA ASP A 18 -97.29 -9.85 105.85
C ASP A 18 -95.81 -9.54 106.19
N ASN A 19 -95.46 -9.77 107.46
CA ASN A 19 -94.12 -9.70 108.05
C ASN A 19 -93.39 -8.38 107.80
N SER A 20 -94.12 -7.26 107.74
CA SER A 20 -93.61 -5.98 107.24
C SER A 20 -93.73 -4.86 108.27
N VAL A 21 -92.85 -3.87 108.17
CA VAL A 21 -92.72 -2.77 109.13
C VAL A 21 -92.96 -1.43 108.44
N SER A 22 -93.64 -0.51 109.11
CA SER A 22 -93.83 0.88 108.66
C SER A 22 -93.87 1.84 109.85
N ILE A 23 -92.91 2.76 109.91
CA ILE A 23 -92.73 3.70 111.02
C ILE A 23 -92.64 5.13 110.47
N GLY A 24 -93.54 6.00 110.93
CA GLY A 24 -93.61 7.42 110.54
C GLY A 24 -94.93 7.84 109.90
N TYR A 25 -94.92 8.98 109.20
CA TYR A 25 -96.13 9.59 108.63
C TYR A 25 -96.34 9.14 107.18
N GLY A 26 -97.56 8.74 106.82
CA GLY A 26 -97.94 8.46 105.43
C GLY A 26 -97.18 7.31 104.73
N VAL A 27 -96.50 6.43 105.49
CA VAL A 27 -95.75 5.30 104.92
C VAL A 27 -96.70 4.30 104.28
N TYR A 28 -96.56 4.07 102.98
CA TYR A 28 -97.31 3.08 102.21
C TYR A 28 -96.42 1.85 101.95
N ASN A 29 -96.70 0.72 102.61
CA ASN A 29 -95.98 -0.52 102.41
C ASN A 29 -96.93 -1.65 101.98
N ASN A 30 -96.98 -1.92 100.68
CA ASN A 30 -97.78 -2.98 100.06
C ASN A 30 -96.90 -4.12 99.51
N SER A 31 -95.78 -4.38 100.20
CA SER A 31 -94.78 -5.38 99.87
C SER A 31 -94.59 -6.33 101.05
N ARG A 32 -94.46 -7.64 100.78
CA ARG A 32 -94.17 -8.63 101.85
C ARG A 32 -92.77 -8.40 102.42
N ALA A 33 -92.54 -8.80 103.68
CA ALA A 33 -91.23 -8.82 104.35
C ALA A 33 -90.39 -7.54 104.18
N SER A 34 -91.03 -6.36 104.19
CA SER A 34 -90.42 -5.07 103.80
C SER A 34 -90.50 -4.03 104.92
N ILE A 35 -89.53 -3.10 104.98
CA ILE A 35 -89.34 -2.12 106.06
C ILE A 35 -89.39 -0.70 105.49
N GLY A 36 -90.37 0.11 105.92
CA GLY A 36 -90.46 1.54 105.62
C GLY A 36 -90.27 2.41 106.87
N ILE A 37 -89.36 3.39 106.86
CA ILE A 37 -89.10 4.28 108.00
C ILE A 37 -88.90 5.73 107.52
N GLY A 38 -89.85 6.62 107.79
CA GLY A 38 -89.78 8.04 107.39
C GLY A 38 -91.15 8.67 107.15
N ASN A 39 -91.16 9.83 106.50
CA ASN A 39 -92.38 10.45 105.97
C ASN A 39 -92.63 9.98 104.50
N ALA A 40 -93.87 9.70 104.12
CA ALA A 40 -94.29 9.40 102.74
C ALA A 40 -93.56 8.24 102.01
N VAL A 41 -92.90 7.35 102.76
CA VAL A 41 -92.13 6.21 102.19
C VAL A 41 -93.06 5.27 101.43
N HIS A 42 -92.70 4.90 100.20
CA HIS A 42 -93.55 4.13 99.29
C HIS A 42 -92.89 2.82 98.82
N LEU A 43 -93.38 1.69 99.31
CA LEU A 43 -92.90 0.33 99.02
C LEU A 43 -94.01 -0.48 98.33
N SER A 44 -93.77 -0.91 97.09
CA SER A 44 -94.82 -1.53 96.25
C SER A 44 -94.33 -2.58 95.24
N GLY A 45 -93.23 -3.29 95.53
CA GLY A 45 -92.72 -4.42 94.75
C GLY A 45 -93.53 -5.73 94.83
N GLY A 46 -94.65 -5.75 95.56
CA GLY A 46 -95.65 -6.82 95.48
C GLY A 46 -95.35 -8.10 96.29
N ASN A 47 -95.84 -9.24 95.80
CA ASN A 47 -95.92 -10.49 96.59
C ASN A 47 -94.56 -11.18 96.81
N LYS A 48 -93.54 -10.91 96.00
CA LYS A 48 -92.14 -11.30 96.22
C LYS A 48 -91.34 -10.04 96.49
N SER A 49 -91.13 -9.70 97.76
CA SER A 49 -90.38 -8.51 98.13
C SER A 49 -89.67 -8.68 99.46
N TYR A 50 -88.62 -7.88 99.60
CA TYR A 50 -87.74 -7.71 100.75
C TYR A 50 -87.17 -6.28 100.64
N GLN A 51 -88.06 -5.29 100.63
CA GLN A 51 -87.72 -3.90 100.32
C GLN A 51 -87.36 -3.13 101.59
N ILE A 52 -86.42 -2.19 101.49
CA ILE A 52 -86.07 -1.28 102.58
C ILE A 52 -86.12 0.16 102.08
N GLY A 53 -87.03 0.97 102.61
CA GLY A 53 -87.12 2.41 102.36
C GLY A 53 -86.89 3.18 103.67
N ILE A 54 -85.85 3.99 103.74
CA ILE A 54 -85.50 4.76 104.95
C ILE A 54 -85.18 6.20 104.56
N GLY A 55 -85.85 7.17 105.18
CA GLY A 55 -85.81 8.60 104.83
C GLY A 55 -87.10 9.05 104.16
N ASN A 56 -87.38 10.37 104.21
CA ASN A 56 -88.63 10.93 103.68
C ASN A 56 -88.75 10.74 102.17
N ASP A 57 -89.96 10.64 101.62
CA ASP A 57 -90.25 10.44 100.18
C ASP A 57 -89.47 9.28 99.51
N SER A 58 -88.91 8.35 100.30
CA SER A 58 -88.10 7.24 99.78
C SER A 58 -88.99 6.17 99.14
N LYS A 59 -88.58 5.66 97.98
CA LYS A 59 -89.45 4.86 97.10
C LYS A 59 -88.78 3.58 96.61
N VAL A 60 -89.44 2.44 96.78
CA VAL A 60 -88.97 1.16 96.22
C VAL A 60 -90.11 0.43 95.52
N THR A 61 -89.96 0.19 94.21
CA THR A 61 -90.98 -0.50 93.38
C THR A 61 -90.49 -1.84 92.83
N VAL A 62 -89.28 -2.28 93.18
CA VAL A 62 -88.61 -3.48 92.65
C VAL A 62 -88.31 -4.54 93.72
N GLU A 63 -88.29 -5.82 93.33
CA GLU A 63 -87.96 -6.93 94.24
C GLU A 63 -86.51 -6.78 94.77
N ARG A 64 -86.34 -6.93 96.10
CA ARG A 64 -85.08 -6.71 96.85
C ARG A 64 -84.42 -5.32 96.62
N GLY A 65 -85.19 -4.31 96.23
CA GLY A 65 -84.70 -2.94 96.15
C GLY A 65 -84.49 -2.32 97.54
N ILE A 66 -83.47 -1.46 97.66
CA ILE A 66 -83.19 -0.69 98.88
C ILE A 66 -83.08 0.79 98.49
N ALA A 67 -83.69 1.68 99.28
CA ALA A 67 -83.55 3.14 99.16
C ALA A 67 -83.31 3.72 100.56
N ILE A 68 -82.12 4.29 100.79
CA ILE A 68 -81.72 4.86 102.09
C ILE A 68 -81.25 6.29 101.87
N GLY A 69 -82.12 7.25 102.19
CA GLY A 69 -81.93 8.68 102.02
C GLY A 69 -83.26 9.38 101.77
N ASP A 70 -83.37 10.63 102.23
CA ASP A 70 -84.50 11.50 101.90
C ASP A 70 -84.58 11.71 100.37
N GLY A 71 -85.74 11.46 99.76
CA GLY A 71 -85.99 11.41 98.32
C GLY A 71 -85.35 10.26 97.55
N ALA A 72 -84.73 9.26 98.20
CA ALA A 72 -84.02 8.17 97.51
C ALA A 72 -84.98 7.16 96.85
N GLN A 73 -84.67 6.69 95.63
CA GLN A 73 -85.56 5.82 94.86
C GLN A 73 -84.84 4.61 94.23
N SER A 74 -85.33 3.39 94.49
CA SER A 74 -84.88 2.15 93.82
C SER A 74 -86.06 1.54 93.06
N THR A 75 -86.19 1.92 91.78
CA THR A 75 -87.45 1.78 91.04
C THR A 75 -87.35 1.08 89.68
N THR A 76 -86.14 0.90 89.13
CA THR A 76 -85.94 0.39 87.75
C THR A 76 -85.29 -1.00 87.66
N LEU A 77 -84.51 -1.43 88.65
CA LEU A 77 -83.76 -2.69 88.63
C LEU A 77 -83.82 -3.41 89.98
N ALA A 78 -84.14 -4.71 89.96
CA ALA A 78 -84.17 -5.56 91.15
C ALA A 78 -82.79 -5.68 91.84
N ASN A 79 -82.78 -6.13 93.10
CA ASN A 79 -81.57 -6.34 93.90
C ASN A 79 -80.66 -5.09 94.05
N SER A 80 -81.17 -3.88 93.79
CA SER A 80 -80.36 -2.66 93.63
C SER A 80 -80.61 -1.62 94.74
N VAL A 81 -79.56 -0.87 95.07
CA VAL A 81 -79.50 0.02 96.23
C VAL A 81 -79.35 1.48 95.79
N ALA A 82 -80.29 2.34 96.17
CA ALA A 82 -80.12 3.79 96.18
C ALA A 82 -79.65 4.26 97.56
N LEU A 83 -78.52 4.94 97.63
CA LEU A 83 -77.90 5.38 98.88
C LEU A 83 -77.57 6.88 98.85
N GLY A 84 -78.14 7.65 99.77
CA GLY A 84 -77.98 9.10 99.90
C GLY A 84 -79.19 9.92 99.44
N TYR A 85 -79.19 11.21 99.80
CA TYR A 85 -80.25 12.17 99.48
C TYR A 85 -80.56 12.20 97.97
N ARG A 86 -81.81 12.01 97.58
CA ARG A 86 -82.28 11.97 96.17
C ARG A 86 -81.50 11.02 95.25
N SER A 87 -80.84 10.00 95.80
CA SER A 87 -80.17 8.99 94.98
C SER A 87 -81.20 8.13 94.28
N VAL A 88 -81.01 7.84 92.99
CA VAL A 88 -81.94 7.07 92.16
C VAL A 88 -81.17 5.91 91.52
N VAL A 89 -81.72 4.69 91.62
CA VAL A 89 -81.38 3.62 90.67
C VAL A 89 -82.20 3.91 89.42
N ASP A 90 -81.51 4.38 88.37
CA ASP A 90 -82.07 4.74 87.06
C ASP A 90 -81.63 3.78 85.93
N TYR A 91 -80.77 2.81 86.25
CA TYR A 91 -80.34 1.73 85.35
C TYR A 91 -81.46 0.72 85.08
N THR A 92 -81.60 0.25 83.85
CA THR A 92 -82.54 -0.83 83.49
C THR A 92 -81.85 -2.18 83.24
N GLU A 93 -82.60 -3.27 83.33
CA GLU A 93 -82.09 -4.63 83.06
C GLU A 93 -81.64 -4.80 81.59
N THR A 94 -82.29 -4.10 80.65
CA THR A 94 -81.90 -4.04 79.24
C THR A 94 -80.66 -3.19 78.98
N GLU A 95 -80.25 -2.33 79.92
CA GLU A 95 -78.97 -1.59 79.87
C GLU A 95 -77.84 -2.38 80.50
N LEU A 96 -78.10 -3.12 81.59
CA LEU A 96 -77.14 -4.05 82.20
C LEU A 96 -76.70 -5.16 81.22
N ALA A 97 -77.55 -5.48 80.23
CA ALA A 97 -77.27 -6.46 79.17
C ALA A 97 -76.49 -5.91 77.95
N LYS A 98 -76.24 -4.59 77.85
CA LYS A 98 -75.51 -4.01 76.71
C LYS A 98 -74.00 -4.27 76.79
N PRO A 99 -73.27 -4.28 75.66
CA PRO A 99 -71.81 -4.31 75.67
C PRO A 99 -71.23 -3.18 76.53
N ARG A 100 -70.35 -3.51 77.46
CA ARG A 100 -69.68 -2.54 78.35
C ARG A 100 -68.68 -1.70 77.54
N TYR A 101 -68.43 -0.48 78.00
CA TYR A 101 -67.38 0.37 77.42
C TYR A 101 -66.00 -0.29 77.56
N THR A 102 -65.40 -0.64 76.42
CA THR A 102 -64.00 -1.08 76.33
C THR A 102 -63.18 -0.02 75.59
N ALA A 103 -61.96 0.21 76.07
CA ALA A 103 -60.99 0.97 75.31
C ALA A 103 -60.56 0.18 74.06
N ARG A 104 -60.14 0.87 73.00
CA ARG A 104 -59.75 0.25 71.74
C ARG A 104 -58.51 -0.64 71.97
N GLY A 105 -58.71 -1.96 72.02
CA GLY A 105 -57.67 -2.96 72.30
C GLY A 105 -57.65 -3.54 73.72
N SER A 106 -58.62 -3.23 74.60
CA SER A 106 -58.71 -3.84 75.94
C SER A 106 -59.72 -4.99 76.03
N TYR A 107 -59.46 -5.96 76.92
CA TYR A 107 -60.41 -7.01 77.30
C TYR A 107 -61.37 -6.52 78.40
N SER A 108 -62.53 -7.17 78.57
CA SER A 108 -63.50 -6.86 79.63
C SER A 108 -63.94 -8.12 80.36
N ILE A 109 -63.97 -8.05 81.70
CA ILE A 109 -64.43 -9.13 82.57
C ILE A 109 -65.91 -8.86 82.92
N PRO A 110 -66.84 -9.78 82.64
CA PRO A 110 -68.27 -9.51 82.81
C PRO A 110 -68.72 -9.60 84.27
N SER A 111 -69.38 -8.56 84.77
CA SER A 111 -70.25 -8.69 85.95
C SER A 111 -71.49 -9.52 85.61
N SER A 112 -71.98 -10.28 86.60
CA SER A 112 -73.14 -11.16 86.45
C SER A 112 -74.45 -10.37 86.33
N SER A 113 -75.38 -10.80 85.48
CA SER A 113 -76.76 -10.27 85.45
C SER A 113 -77.57 -10.58 86.72
N LYS A 114 -77.04 -11.42 87.63
CA LYS A 114 -77.68 -11.75 88.91
C LYS A 114 -77.36 -10.75 90.05
N VAL A 115 -76.46 -9.78 89.84
CA VAL A 115 -76.17 -8.72 90.82
C VAL A 115 -76.80 -7.39 90.40
N GLY A 116 -77.43 -6.70 91.35
CA GLY A 116 -77.95 -5.35 91.16
C GLY A 116 -76.85 -4.28 91.26
N VAL A 117 -77.23 -3.00 91.12
CA VAL A 117 -76.31 -1.86 91.19
C VAL A 117 -76.41 -1.11 92.52
N LEU A 118 -75.31 -0.47 92.93
CA LEU A 118 -75.30 0.54 94.00
C LEU A 118 -75.24 1.92 93.35
N SER A 119 -76.34 2.68 93.42
CA SER A 119 -76.39 4.08 93.03
C SER A 119 -76.20 4.99 94.24
N VAL A 120 -75.22 5.88 94.17
CA VAL A 120 -74.89 6.89 95.21
C VAL A 120 -75.37 8.30 94.85
N GLY A 121 -76.08 8.46 93.74
CA GLY A 121 -76.59 9.73 93.23
C GLY A 121 -77.74 9.49 92.26
N ALA A 122 -78.00 10.44 91.38
CA ALA A 122 -78.89 10.25 90.22
C ALA A 122 -78.19 10.82 88.98
N ARG A 123 -78.62 10.47 87.77
CA ARG A 123 -78.09 11.05 86.54
C ARG A 123 -78.14 12.60 86.56
N GLY A 124 -77.01 13.25 86.31
CA GLY A 124 -76.80 14.70 86.43
C GLY A 124 -76.66 15.22 87.87
N ASN A 125 -76.68 14.33 88.87
CA ASN A 125 -76.50 14.59 90.31
C ASN A 125 -75.61 13.49 90.93
N GLU A 126 -74.53 13.14 90.23
CA GLU A 126 -73.59 12.09 90.63
C GLU A 126 -72.77 12.49 91.87
N ARG A 127 -72.40 11.52 92.71
CA ARG A 127 -71.57 11.76 93.90
C ARG A 127 -70.16 11.22 93.75
N ARG A 128 -69.19 11.99 94.26
CA ARG A 128 -67.80 11.53 94.44
C ARG A 128 -67.76 10.50 95.56
N ILE A 129 -67.30 9.29 95.26
CA ILE A 129 -66.97 8.29 96.27
C ILE A 129 -65.53 8.55 96.73
N ILE A 130 -65.34 8.87 98.02
CA ILE A 130 -64.03 9.17 98.62
C ILE A 130 -63.60 8.04 99.56
N ASN A 131 -62.34 8.04 99.97
CA ASN A 131 -61.72 7.02 100.84
C ASN A 131 -61.72 5.59 100.27
N VAL A 132 -61.79 5.46 98.95
CA VAL A 132 -61.60 4.21 98.21
C VAL A 132 -60.10 3.88 98.15
N ALA A 133 -59.71 2.69 98.61
CA ALA A 133 -58.34 2.18 98.47
C ALA A 133 -58.04 1.74 97.04
N SER A 134 -56.77 1.74 96.64
CA SER A 134 -56.35 1.27 95.30
C SER A 134 -56.80 -0.16 95.05
N GLY A 135 -57.59 -0.37 93.99
CA GLY A 135 -58.08 -1.69 93.61
C GLY A 135 -56.94 -2.66 93.26
N TYR A 136 -57.08 -3.92 93.67
CA TYR A 136 -56.10 -5.00 93.47
C TYR A 136 -56.61 -6.11 92.55
N ARG A 137 -57.92 -6.39 92.58
CA ARG A 137 -58.62 -7.32 91.67
C ARG A 137 -59.29 -6.54 90.54
N ASP A 138 -59.54 -7.20 89.42
CA ASP A 138 -60.20 -6.61 88.24
C ASP A 138 -61.64 -6.12 88.49
N SER A 139 -62.25 -6.54 89.61
CA SER A 139 -63.56 -6.11 90.09
C SER A 139 -63.55 -4.87 90.99
N ASP A 140 -62.38 -4.43 91.42
CA ASP A 140 -62.25 -3.35 92.40
C ASP A 140 -62.33 -1.97 91.71
N ALA A 141 -62.77 -0.94 92.44
CA ALA A 141 -62.86 0.41 91.91
C ALA A 141 -61.46 1.02 91.66
N VAL A 142 -61.19 1.45 90.43
CA VAL A 142 -59.94 2.12 90.06
C VAL A 142 -59.90 3.51 90.68
N THR A 143 -58.85 3.81 91.45
CA THR A 143 -58.64 5.13 92.04
C THR A 143 -58.04 6.12 91.03
N VAL A 144 -58.28 7.42 91.22
CA VAL A 144 -57.68 8.49 90.40
C VAL A 144 -56.14 8.43 90.43
N SER A 145 -55.56 8.01 91.56
CA SER A 145 -54.12 7.72 91.70
C SER A 145 -53.62 6.65 90.72
N GLN A 146 -54.36 5.55 90.54
CA GLN A 146 -53.98 4.49 89.60
C GLN A 146 -54.10 4.97 88.15
N LEU A 147 -55.16 5.70 87.81
CA LEU A 147 -55.33 6.29 86.48
C LEU A 147 -54.20 7.30 86.17
N LYS A 148 -53.86 8.18 87.11
CA LYS A 148 -52.78 9.16 86.92
C LYS A 148 -51.40 8.50 86.75
N THR A 149 -51.13 7.35 87.38
CA THR A 149 -49.89 6.59 87.11
C THR A 149 -49.83 5.94 85.72
N ILE A 150 -50.93 5.90 84.97
CA ILE A 150 -50.97 5.47 83.56
C ILE A 150 -50.81 6.71 82.64
N GLU A 151 -51.46 7.82 82.97
CA GLU A 151 -51.25 9.15 82.36
C GLU A 151 -49.76 9.56 82.42
N ASP A 152 -49.16 9.56 83.61
CA ASP A 152 -47.74 9.84 83.89
C ASP A 152 -46.78 8.96 83.04
N ARG A 153 -47.22 7.78 82.58
CA ARG A 153 -46.46 6.84 81.73
C ARG A 153 -46.71 6.99 80.23
N LEU A 154 -47.88 7.47 79.82
CA LEU A 154 -48.26 7.63 78.41
C LEU A 154 -47.53 8.83 77.79
N ASP A 155 -47.49 9.96 78.51
CA ASP A 155 -46.64 11.12 78.24
C ASP A 155 -45.14 10.77 78.27
N GLY A 156 -44.79 9.65 78.94
CA GLY A 156 -43.45 9.07 78.94
C GLY A 156 -42.99 8.58 77.57
N ALA A 157 -43.89 8.00 76.78
CA ALA A 157 -43.57 7.17 75.62
C ALA A 157 -43.48 7.95 74.29
N THR A 158 -44.27 9.02 74.12
CA THR A 158 -44.38 9.78 72.86
C THR A 158 -43.11 10.55 72.51
N GLU A 159 -42.52 11.28 73.47
CA GLU A 159 -41.35 12.15 73.21
C GLU A 159 -40.07 11.40 72.82
N LYS A 160 -39.94 10.09 73.11
CA LYS A 160 -38.80 9.27 72.64
C LYS A 160 -38.94 8.85 71.17
N ALA A 161 -40.08 9.09 70.52
CA ALA A 161 -40.36 8.68 69.14
C ALA A 161 -40.41 9.85 68.14
N ASP A 162 -41.00 10.99 68.51
CA ASP A 162 -41.43 12.02 67.55
C ASP A 162 -40.36 13.06 67.18
N SER A 163 -39.22 12.57 66.69
CA SER A 163 -38.27 13.33 65.86
C SER A 163 -38.10 12.69 64.47
N LYS A 164 -39.03 11.79 64.11
CA LYS A 164 -38.98 10.91 62.94
C LYS A 164 -39.78 11.38 61.74
N VAL A 165 -39.71 12.69 61.44
CA VAL A 165 -39.90 13.18 60.06
C VAL A 165 -38.62 13.89 59.60
N ARG A 166 -37.53 13.12 59.54
CA ARG A 166 -36.32 13.46 58.79
C ARG A 166 -36.00 12.32 57.85
N PHE A 167 -36.62 12.36 56.68
CA PHE A 167 -36.09 11.66 55.52
C PHE A 167 -34.67 12.18 55.25
N PHE A 168 -33.79 11.29 54.77
CA PHE A 168 -32.34 11.50 54.68
C PHE A 168 -31.59 11.57 56.02
N SER A 169 -30.87 10.50 56.33
CA SER A 169 -30.08 10.36 57.56
C SER A 169 -28.78 11.19 57.51
N VAL A 170 -28.86 12.45 57.91
CA VAL A 170 -27.69 13.36 57.97
C VAL A 170 -26.90 13.12 59.26
N LYS A 171 -25.87 12.27 59.21
CA LYS A 171 -24.88 12.12 60.29
C LYS A 171 -23.93 13.33 60.31
N SER A 172 -24.39 14.44 60.86
CA SER A 172 -23.62 15.69 61.02
C SER A 172 -22.46 15.56 62.01
N GLY A 173 -21.59 16.57 62.08
CA GLY A 173 -20.52 16.64 63.09
C GLY A 173 -21.06 16.78 64.53
N LYS A 174 -20.24 16.39 65.52
CA LYS A 174 -20.63 16.37 66.95
C LYS A 174 -21.21 17.71 67.45
N GLU A 175 -20.71 18.83 66.95
CA GLU A 175 -21.17 20.18 67.33
C GLU A 175 -22.64 20.41 66.97
N LEU A 176 -23.04 20.22 65.71
CA LEU A 176 -24.44 20.40 65.28
C LEU A 176 -25.39 19.42 65.97
N GLN A 177 -24.93 18.19 66.26
CA GLN A 177 -25.69 17.24 67.07
C GLN A 177 -25.86 17.72 68.51
N ALA A 178 -24.81 18.23 69.16
CA ALA A 178 -24.86 18.74 70.52
C ALA A 178 -25.77 19.98 70.63
N ILE A 179 -25.68 20.93 69.69
CA ILE A 179 -26.55 22.10 69.63
C ILE A 179 -28.02 21.68 69.52
N ALA A 180 -28.37 20.83 68.56
CA ALA A 180 -29.75 20.37 68.39
C ALA A 180 -30.27 19.54 69.58
N GLN A 181 -29.39 18.80 70.26
CA GLN A 181 -29.74 18.04 71.45
C GLN A 181 -30.11 18.94 72.64
N LYS A 182 -29.68 20.22 72.70
CA LYS A 182 -30.00 21.13 73.81
C LYS A 182 -31.50 21.33 74.04
N GLU A 183 -32.28 21.46 72.97
CA GLU A 183 -33.73 21.63 73.06
C GLU A 183 -34.43 20.34 73.54
N VAL A 184 -33.95 19.19 73.06
CA VAL A 184 -34.45 17.86 73.46
C VAL A 184 -34.12 17.57 74.92
N ASP A 185 -32.90 17.89 75.36
CA ASP A 185 -32.46 17.78 76.75
C ASP A 185 -33.25 18.70 77.67
N TYR A 186 -33.58 19.92 77.23
CA TYR A 186 -34.42 20.85 78.00
C TYR A 186 -35.84 20.29 78.24
N LYS A 187 -36.50 19.82 77.18
CA LYS A 187 -37.84 19.20 77.26
C LYS A 187 -37.82 17.99 78.21
N ASN A 188 -36.83 17.11 78.06
CA ASN A 188 -36.66 15.96 78.96
C ASN A 188 -36.37 16.37 80.41
N TYR A 189 -35.57 17.42 80.64
CA TYR A 189 -35.29 17.92 81.99
C TYR A 189 -36.57 18.42 82.66
N VAL A 190 -37.30 19.31 81.99
CA VAL A 190 -38.57 19.87 82.49
C VAL A 190 -39.57 18.76 82.85
N ARG A 191 -39.75 17.77 81.96
CA ARG A 191 -40.62 16.62 82.19
C ARG A 191 -40.18 15.74 83.38
N LEU A 192 -38.92 15.28 83.38
CA LEU A 192 -38.39 14.40 84.44
C LEU A 192 -38.31 15.10 85.81
N LYS A 193 -38.02 16.41 85.83
CA LYS A 193 -38.01 17.22 87.05
C LYS A 193 -39.41 17.34 87.65
N VAL A 194 -40.43 17.60 86.83
CA VAL A 194 -41.84 17.63 87.27
C VAL A 194 -42.30 16.27 87.81
N GLN A 195 -41.96 15.17 87.13
CA GLN A 195 -42.26 13.82 87.62
C GLN A 195 -41.57 13.54 88.97
N LYS A 196 -40.30 13.92 89.13
CA LYS A 196 -39.56 13.74 90.40
C LYS A 196 -40.14 14.59 91.53
N LEU A 197 -40.46 15.86 91.29
CA LEU A 197 -41.08 16.76 92.28
C LEU A 197 -42.50 16.28 92.66
N THR A 198 -43.26 15.73 91.72
CA THR A 198 -44.55 15.07 91.98
C THR A 198 -44.39 13.85 92.90
N VAL A 199 -43.36 13.03 92.68
CA VAL A 199 -43.05 11.88 93.56
C VAL A 199 -42.63 12.35 94.95
N ASP A 200 -41.81 13.38 95.06
CA ASP A 200 -41.35 13.91 96.35
C ASP A 200 -42.48 14.57 97.16
N ALA A 201 -43.40 15.25 96.48
CA ALA A 201 -44.64 15.75 97.10
C ALA A 201 -45.52 14.59 97.60
N ARG A 202 -45.71 13.52 96.80
CA ARG A 202 -46.45 12.32 97.24
C ARG A 202 -45.76 11.62 98.43
N LYS A 203 -44.42 11.62 98.52
CA LYS A 203 -43.68 11.15 99.70
C LYS A 203 -43.91 12.04 100.93
N ALA A 204 -43.90 13.36 100.78
CA ALA A 204 -44.17 14.31 101.86
C ALA A 204 -45.61 14.20 102.39
N ASP A 205 -46.58 13.85 101.53
CA ASP A 205 -47.97 13.49 101.87
C ASP A 205 -48.10 12.04 102.43
N GLY A 206 -47.00 11.44 102.90
CA GLY A 206 -46.95 10.17 103.59
C GLY A 206 -47.24 8.92 102.74
N LYS A 207 -47.24 9.03 101.41
CA LYS A 207 -47.47 7.87 100.52
C LYS A 207 -46.19 7.03 100.43
N GLN A 208 -46.32 5.71 100.60
CA GLN A 208 -45.21 4.80 100.31
C GLN A 208 -44.99 4.68 98.80
N ILE A 209 -43.75 4.90 98.36
CA ILE A 209 -43.31 4.82 96.96
C ILE A 209 -42.19 3.79 96.87
N ASN A 210 -42.29 2.82 95.95
CA ASN A 210 -41.21 1.88 95.69
C ASN A 210 -40.06 2.58 94.94
N GLU A 211 -38.89 2.66 95.57
CA GLU A 211 -37.68 3.30 95.06
C GLU A 211 -37.19 2.69 93.73
N ALA A 212 -37.37 1.38 93.54
CA ALA A 212 -36.97 0.70 92.30
C ALA A 212 -37.73 1.23 91.08
N ASN A 213 -39.01 1.59 91.25
CA ASN A 213 -39.88 2.06 90.17
C ASN A 213 -39.56 3.50 89.72
N ILE A 214 -38.80 4.27 90.51
CA ILE A 214 -38.41 5.65 90.19
C ILE A 214 -36.92 5.80 89.84
N LYS A 215 -36.14 4.71 89.89
CA LYS A 215 -34.69 4.72 89.66
C LYS A 215 -34.31 5.28 88.28
N GLU A 216 -35.01 4.90 87.22
CA GLU A 216 -34.73 5.39 85.86
C GLU A 216 -34.89 6.92 85.76
N ILE A 217 -35.97 7.47 86.34
CA ILE A 217 -36.24 8.92 86.38
C ILE A 217 -35.13 9.64 87.14
N VAL A 218 -34.74 9.10 88.31
CA VAL A 218 -33.69 9.70 89.16
C VAL A 218 -32.33 9.72 88.44
N ASP A 219 -31.95 8.64 87.78
CA ASP A 219 -30.65 8.55 87.12
C ASP A 219 -30.61 9.36 85.81
N GLN A 220 -31.68 9.36 85.01
CA GLN A 220 -31.79 10.23 83.82
C GLN A 220 -31.78 11.72 84.19
N LEU A 221 -32.45 12.09 85.30
CA LEU A 221 -32.47 13.47 85.78
C LEU A 221 -31.09 13.93 86.25
N LYS A 222 -30.34 13.10 86.99
CA LYS A 222 -28.95 13.42 87.42
C LYS A 222 -28.02 13.70 86.25
N GLU A 223 -28.13 12.95 85.15
CA GLU A 223 -27.29 13.18 83.96
C GLU A 223 -27.66 14.47 83.21
N LEU A 224 -28.93 14.89 83.24
CA LEU A 224 -29.37 16.18 82.71
C LEU A 224 -28.97 17.35 83.62
N GLU A 225 -29.00 17.19 84.95
CA GLU A 225 -28.64 18.24 85.91
C GLU A 225 -27.17 18.67 85.85
N LYS A 226 -26.29 17.86 85.23
CA LYS A 226 -24.91 18.24 84.91
C LYS A 226 -24.82 19.31 83.81
N LYS A 227 -25.86 19.50 83.00
CA LYS A 227 -25.89 20.41 81.84
C LYS A 227 -26.47 21.77 82.22
N THR A 228 -25.77 22.49 83.09
CA THR A 228 -26.18 23.81 83.64
C THR A 228 -26.69 24.78 82.57
N GLU A 229 -25.95 24.92 81.47
CA GLU A 229 -26.29 25.73 80.28
C GLU A 229 -27.71 25.52 79.71
N ILE A 230 -28.33 24.37 79.98
CA ILE A 230 -29.70 24.03 79.60
C ILE A 230 -30.61 24.13 80.82
N VAL A 231 -30.27 23.48 81.93
CA VAL A 231 -31.18 23.34 83.08
C VAL A 231 -31.41 24.64 83.85
N ASP A 232 -30.51 25.63 83.75
CA ASP A 232 -30.69 26.94 84.37
C ASP A 232 -31.78 27.78 83.67
N LYS A 233 -32.15 27.44 82.43
CA LYS A 233 -33.27 28.09 81.71
C LYS A 233 -34.65 27.69 82.25
N ALA A 234 -34.74 26.59 83.02
CA ALA A 234 -35.95 26.14 83.71
C ALA A 234 -36.14 26.89 85.05
N THR A 235 -36.19 28.23 84.96
CA THR A 235 -36.16 29.15 86.09
C THR A 235 -37.29 28.93 87.07
N ASN A 236 -38.49 28.56 86.61
CA ASN A 236 -39.67 28.44 87.47
C ASN A 236 -39.64 27.11 88.24
N LEU A 237 -39.26 26.02 87.58
CA LEU A 237 -39.09 24.71 88.23
C LEU A 237 -37.88 24.66 89.18
N LYS A 238 -36.85 25.51 88.97
CA LYS A 238 -35.76 25.70 89.93
C LYS A 238 -36.10 26.65 91.08
N ALA A 239 -36.95 27.66 90.85
CA ALA A 239 -37.44 28.56 91.89
C ALA A 239 -38.59 27.95 92.75
N LEU A 240 -39.17 26.82 92.32
CA LEU A 240 -40.13 26.07 93.11
C LEU A 240 -39.45 25.54 94.38
N ALA A 241 -39.85 26.08 95.53
CA ALA A 241 -39.19 25.76 96.80
C ALA A 241 -39.43 24.30 97.23
N ALA A 242 -38.62 23.85 98.19
CA ALA A 242 -38.69 22.50 98.72
C ALA A 242 -40.06 22.20 99.36
N VAL A 243 -40.46 20.92 99.35
CA VAL A 243 -41.76 20.43 99.86
C VAL A 243 -42.02 20.73 101.35
N ASN A 244 -41.01 21.17 102.11
CA ASN A 244 -41.14 21.56 103.51
C ASN A 244 -41.30 23.08 103.74
N ASP A 245 -41.26 23.92 102.69
CA ASP A 245 -41.46 25.37 102.78
C ASP A 245 -42.81 25.72 103.46
N PRO A 246 -42.84 26.62 104.46
CA PRO A 246 -44.06 27.03 105.17
C PRO A 246 -45.25 27.43 104.27
N LYS A 247 -45.03 27.97 103.07
CA LYS A 247 -46.13 28.37 102.16
C LYS A 247 -46.92 27.17 101.60
N TYR A 248 -46.30 25.99 101.56
CA TYR A 248 -46.94 24.73 101.21
C TYR A 248 -47.45 23.97 102.44
N GLN A 249 -47.64 24.66 103.57
CA GLN A 249 -48.25 24.09 104.76
C GLN A 249 -49.66 24.64 105.01
N THR A 250 -50.48 23.81 105.65
CA THR A 250 -51.79 24.17 106.20
C THR A 250 -51.87 23.52 107.58
N ASN A 251 -52.05 24.32 108.63
CA ASN A 251 -52.07 23.87 110.04
C ASN A 251 -50.83 23.02 110.43
N ASN A 252 -49.62 23.52 110.09
CA ASN A 252 -48.32 22.87 110.32
C ASN A 252 -48.18 21.44 109.73
N LYS A 253 -48.93 21.13 108.67
CA LYS A 253 -48.79 19.92 107.86
C LYS A 253 -48.64 20.28 106.39
N PHE A 254 -47.91 19.46 105.64
CA PHE A 254 -47.73 19.63 104.20
C PHE A 254 -49.07 19.56 103.45
N ASP A 255 -49.27 20.48 102.51
CA ASP A 255 -50.45 20.64 101.68
C ASP A 255 -50.08 20.30 100.23
N ILE A 256 -50.30 19.03 99.86
CA ILE A 256 -49.99 18.54 98.51
C ILE A 256 -50.79 19.25 97.42
N ALA A 257 -51.98 19.80 97.72
CA ALA A 257 -52.78 20.52 96.72
C ALA A 257 -52.09 21.83 96.33
N LYS A 258 -51.70 22.66 97.31
CA LYS A 258 -50.93 23.90 97.08
C LYS A 258 -49.62 23.64 96.35
N TYR A 259 -48.91 22.56 96.69
CA TYR A 259 -47.64 22.23 96.04
C TYR A 259 -47.84 21.83 94.57
N MET A 260 -48.85 21.00 94.28
CA MET A 260 -49.11 20.51 92.93
C MET A 260 -49.65 21.63 92.01
N GLU A 261 -50.44 22.57 92.54
CA GLU A 261 -50.87 23.78 91.82
C GLU A 261 -49.67 24.65 91.41
N ALA A 262 -48.76 24.93 92.35
CA ALA A 262 -47.53 25.67 92.08
C ALA A 262 -46.59 24.93 91.10
N LEU A 263 -46.53 23.59 91.17
CA LEU A 263 -45.72 22.75 90.28
C LEU A 263 -46.26 22.76 88.83
N GLU A 264 -47.57 22.65 88.63
CA GLU A 264 -48.18 22.74 87.29
C GLU A 264 -48.06 24.16 86.72
N ALA A 265 -48.16 25.22 87.55
CA ALA A 265 -47.89 26.59 87.11
C ALA A 265 -46.44 26.80 86.67
N ALA A 266 -45.46 26.27 87.43
CA ALA A 266 -44.04 26.34 87.08
C ALA A 266 -43.72 25.56 85.78
N LYS A 267 -44.30 24.37 85.62
CA LYS A 267 -44.25 23.55 84.40
C LYS A 267 -44.83 24.30 83.20
N ALA A 268 -46.00 24.92 83.33
CA ALA A 268 -46.63 25.69 82.26
C ALA A 268 -45.75 26.86 81.80
N ALA A 269 -45.15 27.59 82.74
CA ALA A 269 -44.23 28.69 82.43
C ALA A 269 -42.94 28.20 81.71
N ASP A 270 -42.37 27.08 82.16
CA ASP A 270 -41.14 26.51 81.61
C ASP A 270 -41.33 25.70 80.30
N THR A 271 -42.57 25.45 79.87
CA THR A 271 -42.92 24.74 78.61
C THR A 271 -43.44 25.66 77.48
N THR A 272 -43.45 26.98 77.68
CA THR A 272 -43.90 27.94 76.67
C THR A 272 -43.11 27.87 75.35
N LYS A 273 -43.79 28.05 74.21
CA LYS A 273 -43.16 28.05 72.86
C LYS A 273 -42.00 29.06 72.75
N GLU A 274 -42.12 30.20 73.41
CA GLU A 274 -41.11 31.25 73.42
C GLU A 274 -39.86 30.85 74.22
N LYS A 275 -40.01 30.25 75.42
CA LYS A 275 -38.86 29.68 76.13
C LYS A 275 -38.18 28.57 75.32
N LEU A 276 -38.95 27.68 74.72
CA LEU A 276 -38.44 26.59 73.87
C LEU A 276 -37.62 27.15 72.69
N ALA A 277 -38.12 28.17 72.00
CA ALA A 277 -37.39 28.86 70.94
C ALA A 277 -36.10 29.55 71.43
N ASN A 278 -36.01 29.92 72.71
CA ASN A 278 -34.87 30.62 73.31
C ASN A 278 -33.89 29.69 74.08
N ILE A 279 -34.05 28.37 73.95
CA ILE A 279 -33.04 27.40 74.41
C ILE A 279 -31.76 27.49 73.56
N LEU A 280 -31.89 27.82 72.27
CA LEU A 280 -30.76 28.05 71.35
C LEU A 280 -30.46 29.55 71.18
N THR A 281 -29.17 29.92 71.11
CA THR A 281 -28.76 31.30 70.77
C THR A 281 -29.02 31.62 69.28
N ALA A 282 -28.92 32.89 68.90
CA ALA A 282 -29.01 33.30 67.49
C ALA A 282 -27.91 32.64 66.63
N GLU A 283 -26.68 32.61 67.13
CA GLU A 283 -25.54 31.95 66.47
C GLU A 283 -25.74 30.43 66.33
N GLU A 284 -26.29 29.78 67.37
CA GLU A 284 -26.60 28.35 67.32
C GLU A 284 -27.68 28.03 66.27
N LYS A 285 -28.71 28.88 66.15
CA LYS A 285 -29.75 28.75 65.11
C LYS A 285 -29.18 28.89 63.71
N GLU A 286 -28.38 29.93 63.46
CA GLU A 286 -27.74 30.13 62.15
C GLU A 286 -26.73 29.02 61.81
N LYS A 287 -26.02 28.45 62.80
CA LYS A 287 -25.20 27.23 62.60
C LYS A 287 -26.04 26.02 62.17
N LEU A 288 -27.19 25.76 62.80
CA LEU A 288 -28.08 24.66 62.40
C LEU A 288 -28.64 24.87 60.99
N LYS A 289 -29.03 26.11 60.67
CA LYS A 289 -29.59 26.52 59.38
C LYS A 289 -28.57 26.42 58.24
N ALA A 290 -27.43 27.11 58.36
CA ALA A 290 -26.34 27.05 57.40
C ALA A 290 -25.77 25.62 57.24
N GLY A 291 -25.87 24.80 58.29
CA GLY A 291 -25.52 23.39 58.28
C GLY A 291 -26.52 22.45 57.59
N ASN A 292 -27.66 22.96 57.10
CA ASN A 292 -28.82 22.18 56.61
C ASN A 292 -29.29 21.12 57.62
N TYR A 293 -29.12 21.36 58.93
CA TYR A 293 -29.51 20.41 59.97
C TYR A 293 -31.03 20.41 60.24
N SER A 294 -31.66 21.57 60.03
CA SER A 294 -33.11 21.79 60.05
C SER A 294 -33.83 21.41 58.75
N ASN A 295 -33.10 20.92 57.72
CA ASN A 295 -33.61 20.76 56.35
C ASN A 295 -34.01 22.09 55.65
N GLU A 296 -33.44 23.22 56.08
CA GLU A 296 -33.66 24.57 55.51
C GLU A 296 -32.78 24.88 54.28
N GLY A 297 -31.92 23.94 53.84
CA GLY A 297 -31.03 24.14 52.70
C GLY A 297 -31.73 24.16 51.33
N ALA A 298 -32.99 23.72 51.26
CA ALA A 298 -33.82 23.85 50.06
C ALA A 298 -34.59 25.17 50.16
N SER A 299 -34.04 26.24 49.60
CA SER A 299 -34.63 27.58 49.62
C SER A 299 -35.26 28.01 48.29
N GLY A 300 -34.97 27.30 47.20
CA GLY A 300 -35.67 27.45 45.92
C GLY A 300 -37.03 26.76 45.91
N ALA A 301 -37.92 27.16 45.01
CA ALA A 301 -39.20 26.49 44.81
C ALA A 301 -38.99 25.06 44.31
N ASP A 302 -39.72 24.09 44.87
CA ASP A 302 -39.64 22.66 44.53
C ASP A 302 -38.22 22.04 44.60
N ALA A 303 -37.30 22.70 45.31
CA ALA A 303 -35.90 22.32 45.42
C ALA A 303 -35.65 21.19 46.45
N ILE A 304 -34.55 20.46 46.28
CA ILE A 304 -34.16 19.30 47.11
C ILE A 304 -32.74 19.50 47.64
N ALA A 305 -32.55 19.60 48.96
CA ALA A 305 -31.22 19.77 49.58
C ALA A 305 -30.93 18.72 50.66
N ILE A 306 -30.05 17.78 50.34
CA ILE A 306 -29.78 16.56 51.11
C ILE A 306 -28.30 16.51 51.51
N GLY A 307 -28.04 16.62 52.81
CA GLY A 307 -26.70 16.47 53.40
C GLY A 307 -26.22 17.71 54.17
N PRO A 308 -25.13 17.60 54.95
CA PRO A 308 -24.65 18.70 55.78
C PRO A 308 -24.12 19.83 54.91
N ASN A 309 -24.58 21.06 55.17
CA ASN A 309 -24.31 22.27 54.39
C ASN A 309 -24.82 22.23 52.93
N ALA A 310 -25.69 21.28 52.55
CA ALA A 310 -26.26 21.25 51.20
C ALA A 310 -27.21 22.44 50.99
N LYS A 311 -27.16 23.09 49.82
CA LYS A 311 -27.97 24.28 49.50
C LYS A 311 -28.51 24.21 48.07
N ALA A 312 -29.82 24.09 47.90
CA ALA A 312 -30.49 24.23 46.62
C ALA A 312 -31.27 25.55 46.64
N THR A 313 -30.74 26.58 45.96
CA THR A 313 -31.24 27.96 46.08
C THR A 313 -32.23 28.37 45.00
N GLU A 314 -32.10 27.76 43.81
CA GLU A 314 -32.96 28.06 42.65
C GLU A 314 -34.11 27.05 42.50
N SER A 315 -35.12 27.42 41.72
CA SER A 315 -36.27 26.55 41.45
C SER A 315 -35.86 25.22 40.81
N ASN A 316 -36.50 24.12 41.23
CA ASN A 316 -36.22 22.73 40.85
C ASN A 316 -34.79 22.24 41.10
N ALA A 317 -33.94 23.02 41.80
CA ALA A 317 -32.54 22.64 42.01
C ALA A 317 -32.41 21.44 42.96
N ILE A 318 -31.53 20.50 42.63
CA ILE A 318 -31.23 19.30 43.43
C ILE A 318 -29.79 19.41 43.95
N SER A 319 -29.59 19.19 45.25
CA SER A 319 -28.30 19.19 45.94
C SER A 319 -28.18 17.98 46.85
N LEU A 320 -27.27 17.05 46.56
CA LEU A 320 -27.09 15.79 47.27
C LEU A 320 -25.62 15.58 47.64
N GLY A 321 -25.23 15.98 48.85
CA GLY A 321 -23.87 15.80 49.36
C GLY A 321 -23.48 16.78 50.44
N ASN A 322 -22.33 16.53 51.08
CA ASN A 322 -21.75 17.48 52.04
C ASN A 322 -21.24 18.74 51.32
N SER A 323 -21.80 19.90 51.65
CA SER A 323 -21.59 21.17 50.92
C SER A 323 -21.88 21.08 49.41
N ALA A 324 -22.89 20.31 48.99
CA ALA A 324 -23.40 20.36 47.61
C ALA A 324 -24.22 21.65 47.41
N GLU A 325 -24.00 22.39 46.32
CA GLU A 325 -24.67 23.67 46.06
C GLU A 325 -25.34 23.73 44.67
N GLY A 326 -26.67 23.68 44.64
CA GLY A 326 -27.52 23.84 43.46
C GLY A 326 -27.94 25.29 43.28
N LYS A 327 -27.19 26.05 42.48
CA LYS A 327 -27.39 27.51 42.26
C LYS A 327 -27.75 27.87 40.82
N GLY A 328 -28.29 26.90 40.06
CA GLY A 328 -28.92 27.13 38.77
C GLY A 328 -30.34 26.54 38.77
N GLN A 329 -31.26 27.18 38.05
CA GLN A 329 -32.61 26.64 37.83
C GLN A 329 -32.54 25.25 37.20
N ASP A 330 -33.38 24.31 37.62
CA ASP A 330 -33.45 22.94 37.09
C ASP A 330 -32.10 22.15 37.14
N SER A 331 -31.17 22.58 38.00
CA SER A 331 -29.81 22.04 38.04
C SER A 331 -29.60 20.99 39.13
N VAL A 332 -28.63 20.10 38.93
CA VAL A 332 -28.42 18.89 39.75
C VAL A 332 -26.97 18.78 40.23
N ALA A 333 -26.73 19.02 41.52
CA ALA A 333 -25.43 18.92 42.18
C ALA A 333 -25.35 17.68 43.10
N VAL A 334 -24.55 16.67 42.75
CA VAL A 334 -24.48 15.37 43.46
C VAL A 334 -23.04 15.02 43.85
N GLY A 335 -22.64 15.29 45.09
CA GLY A 335 -21.31 14.95 45.61
C GLY A 335 -20.82 15.92 46.69
N LYS A 336 -19.74 15.55 47.40
CA LYS A 336 -19.12 16.47 48.38
C LYS A 336 -18.56 17.69 47.66
N GLY A 337 -19.06 18.90 47.94
CA GLY A 337 -18.61 20.12 47.29
C GLY A 337 -19.02 20.25 45.81
N ALA A 338 -19.89 19.36 45.30
CA ALA A 338 -20.41 19.45 43.93
C ALA A 338 -21.27 20.72 43.80
N ARG A 339 -21.18 21.44 42.68
CA ARG A 339 -21.88 22.71 42.50
C ARG A 339 -22.31 22.96 41.07
N THR A 340 -23.53 23.44 40.91
CA THR A 340 -24.10 23.95 39.65
C THR A 340 -24.36 25.45 39.77
N THR A 341 -24.19 26.20 38.67
CA THR A 341 -24.63 27.61 38.56
C THR A 341 -25.32 27.92 37.24
N GLY A 342 -25.10 27.10 36.19
CA GLY A 342 -25.87 27.21 34.95
C GLY A 342 -27.27 26.62 35.09
N GLN A 343 -28.25 27.13 34.34
CA GLN A 343 -29.58 26.51 34.24
C GLN A 343 -29.46 25.13 33.58
N GLU A 344 -30.32 24.18 33.97
CA GLU A 344 -30.35 22.78 33.46
C GLU A 344 -29.00 22.04 33.54
N SER A 345 -28.09 22.47 34.44
CA SER A 345 -26.72 21.94 34.51
C SER A 345 -26.56 20.78 35.53
N LEU A 346 -25.62 19.87 35.28
CA LEU A 346 -25.38 18.68 36.10
C LEU A 346 -23.94 18.64 36.60
N ALA A 347 -23.73 18.71 37.93
CA ALA A 347 -22.42 18.55 38.57
C ALA A 347 -22.41 17.30 39.46
N ALA A 348 -21.67 16.25 39.09
CA ALA A 348 -21.63 14.98 39.82
C ALA A 348 -20.21 14.58 40.27
N SER A 349 -20.11 13.94 41.44
CA SER A 349 -18.88 13.61 42.17
C SER A 349 -18.21 14.79 42.89
N VAL A 350 -17.13 14.50 43.62
CA VAL A 350 -16.49 15.40 44.60
C VAL A 350 -15.95 16.66 43.93
N ASN A 351 -16.37 17.83 44.40
CA ASN A 351 -16.01 19.18 43.93
C ASN A 351 -16.30 19.47 42.43
N ALA A 352 -17.07 18.64 41.74
CA ALA A 352 -17.49 18.91 40.36
C ALA A 352 -18.23 20.26 40.23
N ARG A 353 -18.09 20.94 39.09
CA ARG A 353 -18.56 22.31 38.85
C ARG A 353 -19.23 22.44 37.48
N ALA A 354 -20.54 22.65 37.45
CA ALA A 354 -21.26 22.92 36.20
C ALA A 354 -21.62 24.42 36.09
N GLY A 355 -20.76 25.18 35.43
CA GLY A 355 -20.82 26.64 35.39
C GLY A 355 -21.72 27.22 34.29
N GLY A 356 -21.73 26.60 33.11
CA GLY A 356 -22.52 27.05 31.96
C GLY A 356 -23.91 26.42 31.89
N SER A 357 -24.86 27.10 31.23
CA SER A 357 -26.21 26.57 30.98
C SER A 357 -26.16 25.27 30.15
N GLN A 358 -27.02 24.32 30.49
CA GLN A 358 -27.12 22.99 29.87
C GLN A 358 -25.76 22.23 29.82
N SER A 359 -24.87 22.51 30.79
CA SER A 359 -23.54 21.89 30.86
C SER A 359 -23.45 20.75 31.89
N ILE A 360 -22.56 19.79 31.63
CA ILE A 360 -22.44 18.54 32.40
C ILE A 360 -20.99 18.38 32.89
N ALA A 361 -20.77 18.36 34.20
CA ALA A 361 -19.48 18.13 34.84
C ALA A 361 -19.54 16.90 35.75
N ILE A 362 -18.92 15.78 35.35
CA ILE A 362 -19.00 14.50 36.07
C ILE A 362 -17.59 14.03 36.43
N GLY A 363 -17.28 13.97 37.73
CA GLY A 363 -16.04 13.39 38.25
C GLY A 363 -15.26 14.35 39.15
N HIS A 364 -14.12 13.87 39.66
CA HIS A 364 -13.38 14.56 40.74
C HIS A 364 -12.87 15.93 40.28
N TYR A 365 -13.55 16.98 40.77
CA TYR A 365 -13.38 18.38 40.38
C TYR A 365 -13.38 18.58 38.84
N ALA A 366 -14.21 17.85 38.09
CA ALA A 366 -14.48 18.21 36.69
C ALA A 366 -15.17 19.58 36.64
N SER A 367 -14.82 20.46 35.69
CA SER A 367 -15.42 21.80 35.56
C SER A 367 -15.87 22.11 34.14
N THR A 368 -17.08 22.65 34.00
CA THR A 368 -17.56 23.34 32.78
C THR A 368 -17.73 24.83 33.05
N GLY A 369 -17.31 25.68 32.10
CA GLY A 369 -17.32 27.14 32.21
C GLY A 369 -16.27 27.76 33.14
N LYS A 370 -16.15 29.09 33.09
CA LYS A 370 -15.39 29.90 34.05
C LYS A 370 -16.08 29.87 35.42
N GLN A 371 -15.31 29.89 36.51
CA GLN A 371 -15.85 30.04 37.87
C GLN A 371 -16.05 31.54 38.19
N THR A 372 -17.28 31.93 38.52
CA THR A 372 -17.63 33.31 38.94
C THR A 372 -17.57 33.56 40.45
N ASP A 373 -17.24 32.54 41.26
CA ASP A 373 -17.20 32.66 42.71
C ASP A 373 -15.87 33.20 43.23
N THR A 374 -15.98 34.21 44.09
CA THR A 374 -14.93 34.84 44.90
C THR A 374 -14.30 33.93 45.97
N ASP A 375 -14.91 32.79 46.30
CA ASP A 375 -14.41 31.78 47.25
C ASP A 375 -12.91 31.52 47.07
N THR A 376 -12.11 31.96 48.04
CA THR A 376 -10.67 32.19 47.87
C THR A 376 -9.83 30.93 47.80
N ASP A 377 -10.40 29.77 48.14
CA ASP A 377 -9.67 28.62 48.70
C ASP A 377 -9.34 27.50 47.70
N LYS A 378 -9.63 27.68 46.39
CA LYS A 378 -9.44 26.62 45.37
C LYS A 378 -8.67 27.10 44.14
N SER A 379 -7.36 26.85 44.17
CA SER A 379 -6.27 27.27 43.26
C SER A 379 -6.36 26.78 41.79
N TRP A 380 -7.54 26.49 41.25
CA TRP A 380 -7.65 25.63 40.06
C TRP A 380 -8.84 25.93 39.11
N VAL A 381 -9.41 27.13 39.18
CA VAL A 381 -9.86 27.81 37.96
C VAL A 381 -9.29 29.21 38.00
N GLY A 382 -8.81 29.72 36.86
CA GLY A 382 -8.33 31.09 36.78
C GLY A 382 -9.42 32.07 37.21
N LYS A 383 -9.09 32.97 38.13
CA LYS A 383 -9.88 34.17 38.37
C LYS A 383 -9.71 35.05 37.12
N ASP A 384 -10.81 35.41 36.47
CA ASP A 384 -11.08 36.79 36.00
C ASP A 384 -12.28 36.87 35.02
N GLU A 385 -13.03 37.95 35.22
CA GLU A 385 -14.03 38.59 34.36
C GLU A 385 -15.27 37.82 33.87
N ALA A 386 -16.37 38.57 33.79
CA ALA A 386 -17.70 38.09 33.42
C ALA A 386 -17.85 37.89 31.90
N GLY A 387 -18.57 36.83 31.52
CA GLY A 387 -18.86 36.48 30.12
C GLY A 387 -18.24 35.14 29.71
N ALA A 388 -18.98 34.39 28.89
CA ALA A 388 -18.62 33.07 28.35
C ALA A 388 -18.20 32.02 29.42
N ALA A 389 -19.19 31.49 30.14
CA ALA A 389 -19.12 30.10 30.59
C ALA A 389 -19.48 29.19 29.41
N GLY A 390 -18.84 28.02 29.30
CA GLY A 390 -19.10 27.05 28.23
C GLY A 390 -20.51 26.47 28.31
N GLU A 391 -21.45 27.06 27.59
CA GLU A 391 -22.82 26.57 27.45
C GLU A 391 -22.84 25.26 26.64
N PHE A 392 -23.78 24.36 26.91
CA PHE A 392 -23.88 23.04 26.26
C PHE A 392 -22.59 22.19 26.35
N SER A 393 -21.69 22.48 27.30
CA SER A 393 -20.39 21.83 27.38
C SER A 393 -20.38 20.61 28.31
N ILE A 394 -19.47 19.67 28.06
CA ILE A 394 -19.40 18.39 28.79
C ILE A 394 -17.97 18.15 29.29
N ALA A 395 -17.79 17.89 30.58
CA ALA A 395 -16.52 17.54 31.21
C ALA A 395 -16.69 16.26 32.05
N ILE A 396 -16.23 15.11 31.55
CA ILE A 396 -16.33 13.82 32.24
C ILE A 396 -14.93 13.30 32.64
N GLY A 397 -14.63 13.24 33.94
CA GLY A 397 -13.41 12.62 34.48
C GLY A 397 -12.76 13.40 35.61
N SER A 398 -11.43 13.51 35.60
CA SER A 398 -10.64 13.95 36.76
C SER A 398 -9.66 15.05 36.41
N HIS A 399 -9.76 16.19 37.07
CA HIS A 399 -8.89 17.36 36.88
C HIS A 399 -8.99 18.14 35.56
N ILE A 400 -10.15 18.05 34.91
CA ILE A 400 -10.45 18.63 33.59
C ILE A 400 -11.27 19.91 33.69
N ALA A 401 -11.07 20.83 32.75
CA ALA A 401 -11.82 22.08 32.63
C ALA A 401 -12.19 22.39 31.17
N VAL A 402 -13.48 22.55 30.89
CA VAL A 402 -14.02 22.85 29.55
C VAL A 402 -14.70 24.22 29.58
N THR A 403 -14.10 25.24 28.99
CA THR A 403 -14.62 26.62 28.99
C THR A 403 -15.24 27.04 27.65
N GLY A 404 -14.98 26.32 26.56
CA GLY A 404 -15.57 26.59 25.26
C GLY A 404 -17.04 26.17 25.15
N ASN A 405 -17.82 26.90 24.35
CA ASN A 405 -19.24 26.63 24.12
C ASN A 405 -19.44 25.41 23.20
N LYS A 406 -20.43 24.56 23.52
CA LYS A 406 -20.80 23.34 22.78
C LYS A 406 -19.66 22.30 22.67
N SER A 407 -18.66 22.41 23.54
CA SER A 407 -17.43 21.62 23.53
C SER A 407 -17.46 20.48 24.56
N ALA A 408 -16.74 19.38 24.32
CA ALA A 408 -16.70 18.25 25.25
C ALA A 408 -15.29 17.73 25.53
N PHE A 409 -15.07 17.25 26.75
CA PHE A 409 -13.86 16.52 27.13
C PHE A 409 -14.15 15.31 28.02
N ILE A 410 -13.46 14.19 27.76
CA ILE A 410 -13.50 12.98 28.60
C ILE A 410 -12.08 12.55 29.00
N GLY A 411 -11.75 12.45 30.28
CA GLY A 411 -10.48 11.86 30.72
C GLY A 411 -9.85 12.48 31.97
N LYS A 412 -8.51 12.61 31.97
CA LYS A 412 -7.73 13.08 33.13
C LYS A 412 -6.79 14.23 32.80
N ARG A 413 -6.49 15.08 33.79
CA ARG A 413 -5.32 15.95 33.80
C ARG A 413 -4.54 15.81 35.11
N ASP A 414 -3.37 16.45 35.20
CA ASP A 414 -2.65 16.61 36.46
C ASP A 414 -2.86 17.97 37.13
N ASN A 415 -2.74 17.94 38.45
CA ASN A 415 -3.11 18.98 39.41
C ASN A 415 -2.29 20.29 39.34
N GLY A 416 -1.34 20.42 38.39
CA GLY A 416 -0.42 21.56 38.29
C GLY A 416 -0.73 22.58 37.19
N HIS A 417 -1.74 22.35 36.34
CA HIS A 417 -1.98 23.17 35.14
C HIS A 417 -3.07 24.24 35.35
N THR A 418 -2.73 25.52 35.10
CA THR A 418 -3.60 26.70 35.31
C THR A 418 -4.58 26.99 34.17
N THR A 419 -4.27 26.56 32.94
CA THR A 419 -5.13 26.73 31.75
C THR A 419 -6.32 25.76 31.77
N PRO A 420 -7.37 25.96 30.95
CA PRO A 420 -8.39 24.94 30.71
C PRO A 420 -7.85 23.76 29.85
N THR A 421 -8.57 22.64 29.88
CA THR A 421 -8.36 21.46 29.02
C THR A 421 -8.88 21.72 27.61
N VAL A 422 -10.07 22.34 27.50
CA VAL A 422 -10.70 22.72 26.23
C VAL A 422 -11.25 24.15 26.35
N SER A 423 -10.61 25.12 25.72
CA SER A 423 -11.12 26.51 25.65
C SER A 423 -11.85 26.85 24.35
N GLY A 424 -11.53 26.16 23.25
CA GLY A 424 -12.16 26.41 21.97
C GLY A 424 -13.63 25.98 21.93
N ASN A 425 -14.44 26.72 21.18
CA ASN A 425 -15.86 26.44 20.94
C ASN A 425 -16.05 25.33 19.89
N GLN A 426 -17.09 24.51 20.05
CA GLN A 426 -17.40 23.35 19.19
C GLN A 426 -16.22 22.37 19.05
N SER A 427 -15.45 22.22 20.12
CA SER A 427 -14.20 21.43 20.16
C SER A 427 -14.34 20.21 21.06
N TYR A 428 -13.76 19.08 20.66
CA TYR A 428 -14.05 17.78 21.26
C TYR A 428 -12.76 16.97 21.53
N GLY A 429 -12.61 16.40 22.73
CA GLY A 429 -11.44 15.59 23.01
C GLY A 429 -11.58 14.53 24.10
N MET A 430 -10.59 13.64 24.13
CA MET A 430 -10.52 12.58 25.14
C MET A 430 -9.08 12.11 25.38
N GLY A 431 -8.64 12.06 26.64
CA GLY A 431 -7.31 11.53 26.98
C GLY A 431 -6.77 11.98 28.34
N TYR A 432 -5.47 11.77 28.55
CA TYR A 432 -4.72 12.26 29.71
C TYR A 432 -3.82 13.44 29.31
N ASN A 433 -3.90 14.58 30.03
CA ASN A 433 -3.14 15.80 29.73
C ASN A 433 -3.31 16.35 28.29
N THR A 434 -4.38 15.96 27.60
CA THR A 434 -4.83 16.53 26.33
C THR A 434 -5.17 18.03 26.47
N LYS A 435 -4.99 18.81 25.40
CA LYS A 435 -5.23 20.26 25.36
C LYS A 435 -5.85 20.68 24.03
N ILE A 436 -6.95 21.44 24.07
CA ILE A 436 -7.56 22.04 22.88
C ILE A 436 -7.80 23.53 23.13
N THR A 437 -7.06 24.41 22.45
CA THR A 437 -7.20 25.87 22.70
C THR A 437 -8.05 26.62 21.69
N ALA A 438 -8.27 26.05 20.50
CA ALA A 438 -8.93 26.73 19.38
C ALA A 438 -10.25 26.04 18.96
N ASP A 439 -11.06 26.79 18.21
CA ASP A 439 -12.43 26.42 17.84
C ASP A 439 -12.51 25.35 16.75
N ASN A 440 -13.57 24.53 16.80
CA ASN A 440 -13.84 23.41 15.89
C ASN A 440 -12.70 22.38 15.82
N ALA A 441 -11.91 22.25 16.89
CA ALA A 441 -10.71 21.45 16.95
C ALA A 441 -10.89 20.17 17.78
N PHE A 442 -10.11 19.14 17.46
CA PHE A 442 -10.26 17.79 17.98
C PHE A 442 -8.94 17.25 18.53
N ALA A 443 -8.91 16.73 19.77
CA ALA A 443 -7.70 16.10 20.31
C ALA A 443 -7.98 14.82 21.11
N PHE A 444 -7.29 13.74 20.77
CA PHE A 444 -7.53 12.39 21.28
C PHE A 444 -6.23 11.70 21.68
N ALA A 445 -6.30 10.89 22.75
CA ALA A 445 -5.18 10.25 23.45
C ALA A 445 -4.21 11.24 24.12
N ASN A 446 -3.13 10.71 24.72
CA ASN A 446 -2.45 11.37 25.84
C ASN A 446 -1.49 12.48 25.39
N GLU A 447 -1.44 13.60 26.11
CA GLU A 447 -0.57 14.75 25.83
C GLU A 447 -0.76 15.33 24.40
N SER A 448 -1.91 15.05 23.76
CA SER A 448 -2.27 15.60 22.45
C SER A 448 -2.68 17.07 22.56
N GLU A 449 -2.22 17.89 21.61
CA GLU A 449 -2.47 19.33 21.57
C GLU A 449 -3.03 19.74 20.20
N ALA A 450 -4.26 20.27 20.17
CA ALA A 450 -4.87 20.90 19.01
C ALA A 450 -5.07 22.39 19.29
N SER A 451 -4.18 23.24 18.77
CA SER A 451 -4.06 24.65 19.19
C SER A 451 -4.47 25.68 18.14
N ALA A 452 -4.87 25.25 16.94
CA ALA A 452 -5.41 26.10 15.87
C ALA A 452 -6.80 25.64 15.38
N GLN A 453 -7.49 26.53 14.66
CA GLN A 453 -8.88 26.30 14.24
C GLN A 453 -8.97 25.10 13.26
N TYR A 454 -10.00 24.27 13.41
CA TYR A 454 -10.19 23.04 12.62
C TYR A 454 -9.04 22.01 12.70
N ALA A 455 -8.12 22.13 13.68
CA ALA A 455 -7.01 21.21 13.84
C ALA A 455 -7.46 19.87 14.46
N ILE A 456 -6.89 18.76 13.98
CA ILE A 456 -7.17 17.39 14.45
C ILE A 456 -5.88 16.76 14.94
N ALA A 457 -5.82 16.37 16.22
CA ALA A 457 -4.65 15.80 16.89
C ALA A 457 -4.98 14.43 17.53
N ILE A 458 -4.69 13.32 16.85
CA ILE A 458 -5.05 11.97 17.29
C ILE A 458 -3.78 11.17 17.61
N GLY A 459 -3.49 10.95 18.89
CA GLY A 459 -2.33 10.15 19.29
C GLY A 459 -1.67 10.57 20.60
N ASN A 460 -0.50 10.00 20.87
CA ASN A 460 0.26 10.34 22.08
C ASN A 460 1.32 11.40 21.78
N ARG A 461 1.36 12.49 22.55
CA ARG A 461 2.24 13.67 22.36
C ARG A 461 2.18 14.29 20.95
N VAL A 462 1.03 14.24 20.31
CA VAL A 462 0.83 14.82 18.97
C VAL A 462 0.51 16.32 19.05
N LYS A 463 1.00 17.12 18.10
CA LYS A 463 0.78 18.58 18.06
C LYS A 463 0.27 19.07 16.70
N ALA A 464 -0.98 19.53 16.69
CA ALA A 464 -1.65 20.15 15.55
C ALA A 464 -1.80 21.66 15.80
N GLU A 465 -0.76 22.42 15.46
CA GLU A 465 -0.66 23.85 15.79
C GLU A 465 -1.06 24.79 14.65
N GLY A 466 -1.36 24.25 13.46
CA GLY A 466 -1.72 25.04 12.28
C GLY A 466 -3.19 24.88 11.89
N GLU A 467 -3.74 25.90 11.23
CA GLU A 467 -5.15 25.90 10.84
C GLU A 467 -5.47 24.74 9.88
N LYS A 468 -6.60 24.05 10.08
CA LYS A 468 -7.05 22.91 9.27
C LYS A 468 -6.03 21.74 9.19
N THR A 469 -5.10 21.63 10.14
CA THR A 469 -4.10 20.55 10.16
C THR A 469 -4.66 19.23 10.66
N VAL A 470 -4.18 18.11 10.12
CA VAL A 470 -4.51 16.76 10.58
C VAL A 470 -3.24 16.04 10.99
N VAL A 471 -3.15 15.64 12.26
CA VAL A 471 -1.96 15.04 12.88
C VAL A 471 -2.36 13.74 13.58
N ILE A 472 -1.81 12.61 13.14
CA ILE A 472 -2.15 11.28 13.63
C ILE A 472 -0.88 10.46 13.89
N GLY A 473 -0.69 9.94 15.11
CA GLY A 473 0.42 9.01 15.39
C GLY A 473 0.97 9.02 16.81
N TYR A 474 2.30 8.97 16.92
CA TYR A 474 3.05 9.06 18.17
C TYR A 474 4.11 10.14 18.00
N ASP A 475 4.19 11.09 18.93
CA ASP A 475 5.10 12.23 18.89
C ASP A 475 5.00 13.08 17.60
N ALA A 476 3.93 12.94 16.79
CA ALA A 476 3.80 13.53 15.47
C ALA A 476 3.35 15.01 15.54
N GLY A 477 3.77 15.86 14.60
CA GLY A 477 3.25 17.24 14.59
C GLY A 477 3.97 18.23 13.69
N THR A 478 3.53 19.47 13.79
CA THR A 478 4.16 20.61 13.11
C THR A 478 5.57 20.88 13.66
N HIS A 479 6.55 21.08 12.78
CA HIS A 479 7.95 21.34 13.19
C HIS A 479 8.37 22.76 12.80
N ASN A 480 8.15 23.72 13.69
CA ASN A 480 8.70 25.05 13.54
C ASN A 480 8.80 25.82 14.87
N ASN A 481 9.91 26.54 15.02
CA ASN A 481 10.11 27.52 16.09
C ASN A 481 9.58 28.93 15.72
N ASN A 482 9.01 29.08 14.52
CA ASN A 482 8.56 30.36 13.95
C ASN A 482 7.08 30.65 14.23
N ALA A 483 6.71 31.93 14.17
CA ALA A 483 5.36 32.43 14.48
C ALA A 483 4.25 31.93 13.55
N HIS A 484 4.56 31.57 12.30
CA HIS A 484 3.56 31.11 11.33
C HIS A 484 3.51 29.57 11.27
N LYS A 485 2.43 28.97 11.80
CA LYS A 485 2.24 27.51 11.88
C LYS A 485 1.69 26.92 10.55
N PRO A 486 2.19 25.76 10.08
CA PRO A 486 1.82 25.19 8.77
C PRO A 486 0.30 24.98 8.58
N THR A 487 -0.35 25.61 7.59
CA THR A 487 -1.80 25.42 7.39
C THR A 487 -2.13 24.26 6.45
N SER A 488 -3.31 23.65 6.65
CA SER A 488 -3.87 22.58 5.80
C SER A 488 -2.96 21.35 5.63
N ALA A 489 -2.02 21.14 6.56
CA ALA A 489 -1.03 20.07 6.49
C ALA A 489 -1.56 18.73 7.02
N VAL A 490 -1.07 17.62 6.44
CA VAL A 490 -1.46 16.25 6.82
C VAL A 490 -0.23 15.47 7.29
N ILE A 491 -0.26 15.01 8.54
CA ILE A 491 0.87 14.39 9.24
C ILE A 491 0.40 13.05 9.82
N ILE A 492 0.87 11.93 9.28
CA ILE A 492 0.42 10.59 9.68
C ILE A 492 1.63 9.66 9.90
N GLY A 493 1.99 9.40 11.15
CA GLY A 493 3.04 8.43 11.50
C GLY A 493 3.82 8.77 12.77
N ASP A 494 4.41 7.73 13.38
CA ASP A 494 5.36 7.85 14.49
C ASP A 494 6.53 8.79 14.12
N GLY A 495 6.70 9.90 14.85
CA GLY A 495 7.75 10.89 14.57
C GLY A 495 7.60 11.67 13.25
N ALA A 496 6.46 11.58 12.55
CA ALA A 496 6.23 12.34 11.31
C ALA A 496 6.17 13.86 11.56
N ARG A 497 6.60 14.66 10.58
CA ARG A 497 6.62 16.14 10.65
C ARG A 497 6.25 16.81 9.33
N VAL A 498 5.52 17.93 9.41
CA VAL A 498 5.48 18.97 8.38
C VAL A 498 6.04 20.24 9.00
N GLY A 499 6.99 20.89 8.32
CA GLY A 499 7.62 22.11 8.81
C GLY A 499 9.15 22.12 8.71
N HIS A 500 9.72 23.31 8.69
CA HIS A 500 11.15 23.61 8.75
C HIS A 500 11.35 25.02 9.32
N ASP A 501 12.49 25.29 9.97
CA ASP A 501 12.74 26.50 10.75
C ASP A 501 12.86 27.82 9.95
N SER A 502 12.54 27.84 8.65
CA SER A 502 12.84 28.98 7.77
C SER A 502 11.78 29.30 6.70
N SER A 503 10.58 28.70 6.70
CA SER A 503 9.60 28.95 5.63
C SER A 503 8.12 28.94 6.07
N ILE A 504 7.27 29.56 5.26
CA ILE A 504 5.80 29.45 5.30
C ILE A 504 5.41 28.17 4.55
N ILE A 505 4.70 27.26 5.22
CA ILE A 505 4.49 25.89 4.75
C ILE A 505 3.00 25.56 4.81
N ASP A 506 2.29 25.93 3.75
CA ASP A 506 0.93 25.44 3.51
C ASP A 506 0.97 24.11 2.75
N GLY A 507 -0.08 23.29 2.95
CA GLY A 507 -0.36 22.10 2.14
C GLY A 507 0.65 20.94 2.22
N GLY A 508 1.59 20.97 3.17
CA GLY A 508 2.59 19.90 3.32
C GLY A 508 1.98 18.59 3.80
N VAL A 509 2.42 17.46 3.22
CA VAL A 509 1.92 16.12 3.54
C VAL A 509 3.08 15.19 3.90
N ALA A 510 3.06 14.62 5.10
CA ALA A 510 4.06 13.68 5.60
C ALA A 510 3.39 12.42 6.15
N ILE A 511 3.49 11.31 5.42
CA ILE A 511 2.82 10.03 5.72
C ILE A 511 3.87 8.92 5.79
N GLY A 512 4.09 8.38 7.00
CA GLY A 512 5.08 7.36 7.31
C GLY A 512 5.85 7.65 8.60
N LYS A 513 6.43 6.63 9.23
CA LYS A 513 7.32 6.82 10.40
C LYS A 513 8.47 7.75 10.03
N ALA A 514 8.71 8.79 10.81
CA ALA A 514 9.74 9.81 10.59
C ALA A 514 9.71 10.48 9.20
N ALA A 515 8.57 10.44 8.49
CA ALA A 515 8.38 11.16 7.24
C ALA A 515 8.41 12.68 7.48
N LYS A 516 9.03 13.45 6.57
CA LYS A 516 9.24 14.89 6.70
C LYS A 516 8.92 15.63 5.41
N ALA A 517 7.92 16.51 5.44
CA ALA A 517 7.75 17.54 4.41
C ALA A 517 8.24 18.88 4.96
N LEU A 518 9.40 19.31 4.47
CA LEU A 518 10.15 20.45 5.01
C LEU A 518 9.83 21.77 4.32
N ASN A 519 9.01 21.78 3.27
CA ASN A 519 8.68 22.98 2.50
C ASN A 519 7.24 22.93 1.97
N THR A 520 6.75 24.10 1.55
CA THR A 520 5.41 24.37 1.02
C THR A 520 5.00 23.34 -0.04
N ASN A 521 3.79 22.78 0.06
CA ASN A 521 3.26 21.73 -0.83
C ASN A 521 4.16 20.48 -0.99
N GLY A 522 5.09 20.21 -0.07
CA GLY A 522 5.94 19.02 -0.12
C GLY A 522 5.17 17.75 0.26
N LEU A 523 5.34 16.66 -0.50
CA LEU A 523 4.73 15.35 -0.24
C LEU A 523 5.80 14.29 0.08
N ALA A 524 5.89 13.89 1.35
CA ALA A 524 6.74 12.78 1.80
C ALA A 524 5.88 11.56 2.14
N LEU A 525 5.94 10.51 1.31
CA LEU A 525 5.14 9.29 1.46
C LEU A 525 6.03 8.05 1.60
N GLY A 526 6.30 7.66 2.84
CA GLY A 526 7.12 6.50 3.20
C GLY A 526 7.89 6.71 4.51
N ALA A 527 8.31 5.62 5.16
CA ALA A 527 9.16 5.71 6.36
C ALA A 527 10.50 6.39 6.03
N ASP A 528 10.88 7.40 6.81
CA ASP A 528 12.06 8.25 6.59
C ASP A 528 12.10 8.98 5.23
N ALA A 529 10.94 9.14 4.55
CA ALA A 529 10.82 9.93 3.33
C ALA A 529 10.96 11.44 3.64
N GLN A 530 11.66 12.20 2.79
CA GLN A 530 12.02 13.60 3.02
C GLN A 530 11.78 14.47 1.78
N ALA A 531 10.64 15.16 1.75
CA ALA A 531 10.36 16.21 0.78
C ALA A 531 11.06 17.51 1.20
N THR A 532 12.25 17.75 0.63
CA THR A 532 13.18 18.80 1.07
C THR A 532 12.97 20.15 0.38
N PHE A 533 12.30 20.20 -0.77
CA PHE A 533 12.07 21.43 -1.55
C PHE A 533 10.58 21.76 -1.72
N ALA A 534 10.25 23.00 -2.06
CA ALA A 534 8.86 23.41 -2.31
C ALA A 534 8.27 22.67 -3.52
N ASN A 535 6.99 22.28 -3.41
CA ASN A 535 6.26 21.49 -4.41
C ASN A 535 6.94 20.17 -4.82
N SER A 536 7.83 19.60 -3.98
CA SER A 536 8.57 18.36 -4.29
C SER A 536 7.93 17.11 -3.66
N VAL A 537 8.14 15.95 -4.30
CA VAL A 537 7.59 14.67 -3.87
C VAL A 537 8.72 13.69 -3.56
N ALA A 538 8.68 13.06 -2.38
CA ALA A 538 9.55 11.96 -1.97
C ALA A 538 8.71 10.69 -1.75
N LEU A 539 8.84 9.71 -2.64
CA LEU A 539 7.93 8.56 -2.75
C LEU A 539 8.63 7.22 -2.45
N GLY A 540 8.20 6.57 -1.37
CA GLY A 540 8.78 5.34 -0.83
C GLY A 540 9.74 5.60 0.33
N SER A 541 10.03 4.58 1.13
CA SER A 541 10.89 4.71 2.31
C SER A 541 12.32 5.17 1.99
N ASN A 542 12.93 5.96 2.89
CA ASN A 542 14.24 6.60 2.73
C ASN A 542 14.40 7.46 1.46
N SER A 543 13.31 7.80 0.76
CA SER A 543 13.39 8.65 -0.43
C SER A 543 13.58 10.12 -0.03
N ARG A 544 14.40 10.85 -0.77
CA ARG A 544 14.75 12.23 -0.46
C ARG A 544 14.92 12.99 -1.77
N ASN A 545 14.40 14.22 -1.81
CA ASN A 545 14.71 15.13 -2.92
C ASN A 545 16.14 15.67 -2.73
N THR A 546 16.92 15.62 -3.81
CA THR A 546 18.38 15.86 -3.84
C THR A 546 18.80 16.84 -4.92
N ALA A 547 17.95 17.15 -5.90
CA ALA A 547 18.29 18.11 -6.95
C ALA A 547 18.21 19.55 -6.45
N ILE A 548 19.25 20.34 -6.73
CA ILE A 548 19.18 21.80 -6.59
C ILE A 548 18.32 22.31 -7.76
N LEU A 549 17.08 22.72 -7.49
CA LEU A 549 16.09 23.09 -8.51
C LEU A 549 16.47 24.31 -9.38
N THR A 550 17.55 25.02 -9.06
CA THR A 550 18.13 26.08 -9.92
C THR A 550 18.97 25.54 -11.07
N ASN A 551 19.37 24.26 -11.02
CA ASN A 551 20.27 23.66 -12.00
C ASN A 551 19.46 23.06 -13.17
N PHE A 552 19.94 23.28 -14.38
CA PHE A 552 19.40 22.66 -15.59
C PHE A 552 19.73 21.15 -15.65
N GLY A 553 19.03 20.43 -16.54
CA GLY A 553 19.31 19.03 -16.84
C GLY A 553 20.75 18.77 -17.34
N TYR A 554 21.15 17.50 -17.30
CA TYR A 554 22.44 17.03 -17.81
C TYR A 554 22.50 17.10 -19.34
N ASN A 555 23.55 17.73 -19.89
CA ASN A 555 23.81 17.73 -21.33
C ASN A 555 24.72 16.54 -21.70
N PRO A 556 24.23 15.53 -22.45
CA PRO A 556 25.03 14.35 -22.80
C PRO A 556 26.14 14.61 -23.82
N ALA A 557 26.07 15.71 -24.59
CA ALA A 557 27.08 16.06 -25.57
C ALA A 557 28.30 16.76 -24.92
N THR A 558 28.07 17.67 -23.97
CA THR A 558 29.13 18.39 -23.24
C THR A 558 29.56 17.72 -21.94
N LYS A 559 28.81 16.71 -21.49
CA LYS A 559 29.01 15.93 -20.24
C LYS A 559 28.94 16.75 -18.94
N VAL A 560 28.36 17.94 -18.99
CA VAL A 560 28.10 18.82 -17.83
C VAL A 560 26.61 19.17 -17.74
N ALA A 561 26.14 19.62 -16.59
CA ALA A 561 24.85 20.32 -16.51
C ALA A 561 24.97 21.70 -17.20
N TYR A 562 23.90 22.24 -17.77
CA TYR A 562 23.95 23.62 -18.27
C TYR A 562 24.09 24.60 -17.09
N THR A 563 25.01 25.55 -17.19
CA THR A 563 25.45 26.42 -16.09
C THR A 563 24.97 27.86 -16.18
N SER A 564 24.32 28.26 -17.28
CA SER A 564 23.81 29.62 -17.48
C SER A 564 22.64 29.68 -18.46
N GLU A 565 21.84 30.74 -18.36
CA GLU A 565 20.62 30.94 -19.17
C GLU A 565 20.93 31.40 -20.61
N ALA A 566 22.19 31.72 -20.93
CA ALA A 566 22.62 32.32 -22.19
C ALA A 566 22.59 31.39 -23.43
N ASN A 567 22.11 30.15 -23.30
CA ASN A 567 22.25 29.10 -24.32
C ASN A 567 20.98 28.24 -24.54
N VAL A 568 19.81 28.69 -24.08
CA VAL A 568 18.57 27.89 -24.18
C VAL A 568 17.39 28.73 -24.67
N ALA A 569 16.97 28.51 -25.91
CA ALA A 569 15.69 29.03 -26.43
C ALA A 569 14.49 28.20 -25.94
N ASP A 570 14.70 26.90 -25.70
CA ASP A 570 13.67 25.92 -25.36
C ASP A 570 13.65 25.59 -23.86
N ALA A 571 12.70 26.14 -23.13
CA ALA A 571 12.60 26.03 -21.66
C ALA A 571 12.36 24.61 -21.10
N ILE A 572 12.29 23.59 -21.96
CA ILE A 572 11.98 22.18 -21.64
C ILE A 572 12.96 21.57 -20.61
N TRP A 573 14.22 22.02 -20.61
CA TRP A 573 15.31 21.43 -19.82
C TRP A 573 15.56 22.08 -18.44
N LYS A 574 14.70 23.02 -18.02
CA LYS A 574 14.75 23.69 -16.71
C LYS A 574 13.51 23.30 -15.89
N PRO A 575 13.65 22.70 -14.69
CA PRO A 575 12.49 22.34 -13.88
C PRO A 575 11.73 23.59 -13.42
N THR A 576 10.42 23.63 -13.65
CA THR A 576 9.54 24.74 -13.24
C THR A 576 8.88 24.52 -11.89
N HIS A 577 8.91 23.28 -11.38
CA HIS A 577 8.30 22.81 -10.14
C HIS A 577 9.24 21.85 -9.40
N GLY A 578 8.88 21.40 -8.20
CA GLY A 578 9.69 20.47 -7.41
C GLY A 578 9.80 19.07 -8.05
N GLU A 579 10.92 18.38 -7.82
CA GLU A 579 11.17 17.06 -8.41
C GLU A 579 10.34 15.94 -7.74
N VAL A 580 10.15 14.84 -8.46
CA VAL A 580 9.58 13.59 -7.92
C VAL A 580 10.71 12.57 -7.71
N SER A 581 11.13 12.39 -6.46
CA SER A 581 12.20 11.46 -6.09
C SER A 581 11.63 10.13 -5.56
N VAL A 582 11.98 9.03 -6.24
CA VAL A 582 11.64 7.65 -5.84
C VAL A 582 12.80 6.94 -5.12
N GLY A 583 13.78 7.69 -4.63
CA GLY A 583 15.01 7.20 -4.00
C GLY A 583 15.78 8.32 -3.30
N ASN A 584 17.08 8.17 -3.07
CA ASN A 584 17.93 9.18 -2.42
C ASN A 584 19.23 9.50 -3.19
N GLY A 585 19.26 9.19 -4.49
CA GLY A 585 20.41 9.40 -5.38
C GLY A 585 21.66 8.56 -5.05
N SER A 586 21.62 7.66 -4.06
CA SER A 586 22.80 6.96 -3.56
C SER A 586 22.52 5.51 -3.13
N THR A 587 22.02 5.29 -1.92
CA THR A 587 21.83 3.95 -1.30
C THR A 587 20.43 3.37 -1.48
N ALA A 588 19.42 4.21 -1.72
CA ALA A 588 18.05 3.82 -1.98
C ALA A 588 17.67 4.22 -3.40
N THR A 589 17.53 3.24 -4.30
CA THR A 589 17.06 3.42 -5.68
C THR A 589 15.93 2.44 -5.99
N ARG A 590 15.09 2.76 -6.97
CA ARG A 590 13.93 1.95 -7.35
C ARG A 590 13.80 1.85 -8.86
N ARG A 591 13.32 0.70 -9.34
CA ARG A 591 12.92 0.52 -10.74
C ARG A 591 11.53 1.10 -10.93
N ILE A 592 11.34 1.95 -11.92
CA ILE A 592 10.02 2.36 -12.41
C ILE A 592 9.65 1.38 -13.53
N THR A 593 8.55 0.64 -13.36
CA THR A 593 8.10 -0.41 -14.29
C THR A 593 6.69 -0.14 -14.79
N GLY A 594 6.34 -0.66 -15.97
CA GLY A 594 5.07 -0.33 -16.63
C GLY A 594 5.12 0.95 -17.48
N VAL A 595 6.29 1.59 -17.59
CA VAL A 595 6.52 2.78 -18.41
C VAL A 595 6.37 2.43 -19.90
N ALA A 596 5.35 3.00 -20.55
CA ALA A 596 5.13 2.91 -21.99
C ALA A 596 6.31 3.53 -22.79
N ALA A 597 6.28 3.45 -24.12
CA ALA A 597 7.27 4.16 -24.92
C ALA A 597 6.93 5.66 -24.95
N GLY A 598 7.83 6.51 -24.45
CA GLY A 598 7.69 7.96 -24.52
C GLY A 598 7.62 8.49 -25.96
N SER A 599 6.91 9.59 -26.15
CA SER A 599 6.50 10.15 -27.44
C SER A 599 6.82 11.65 -27.59
N ALA A 600 6.76 12.42 -26.50
CA ALA A 600 7.19 13.80 -26.41
C ALA A 600 8.55 13.91 -25.68
N ASP A 601 9.24 15.03 -25.85
CA ASP A 601 10.59 15.26 -25.28
C ASP A 601 10.63 15.21 -23.74
N THR A 602 9.47 15.40 -23.08
CA THR A 602 9.31 15.31 -21.61
C THR A 602 8.90 13.92 -21.11
N ASP A 603 8.68 12.94 -21.99
CA ASP A 603 8.25 11.60 -21.58
C ASP A 603 9.41 10.73 -21.06
N ALA A 604 9.11 9.86 -20.09
CA ALA A 604 10.10 8.93 -19.56
C ALA A 604 10.47 7.83 -20.59
N VAL A 605 11.72 7.82 -21.05
CA VAL A 605 12.25 6.83 -22.00
C VAL A 605 12.41 5.46 -21.34
N ASN A 606 11.81 4.41 -21.92
CA ASN A 606 11.94 3.05 -21.42
C ASN A 606 13.11 2.27 -22.07
N VAL A 607 13.49 1.14 -21.45
CA VAL A 607 14.66 0.32 -21.88
C VAL A 607 14.50 -0.23 -23.30
N ALA A 608 13.27 -0.44 -23.79
CA ALA A 608 13.04 -0.93 -25.14
C ALA A 608 13.28 0.16 -26.21
N GLN A 609 12.95 1.42 -25.90
CA GLN A 609 13.29 2.56 -26.76
C GLN A 609 14.80 2.78 -26.83
N LEU A 610 15.49 2.80 -25.68
CA LEU A 610 16.94 2.99 -25.62
C LEU A 610 17.67 1.90 -26.43
N LYS A 611 17.26 0.63 -26.31
CA LYS A 611 17.79 -0.47 -27.12
C LYS A 611 17.55 -0.27 -28.62
N LYS A 612 16.37 0.20 -29.04
CA LYS A 612 16.08 0.52 -30.45
C LYS A 612 17.01 1.60 -31.00
N VAL A 613 17.20 2.70 -30.27
CA VAL A 613 18.10 3.79 -30.67
C VAL A 613 19.53 3.28 -30.87
N VAL A 614 20.07 2.53 -29.91
CA VAL A 614 21.43 1.95 -30.01
C VAL A 614 21.55 0.99 -31.20
N SER A 615 20.52 0.19 -31.50
CA SER A 615 20.53 -0.72 -32.65
C SER A 615 20.30 -0.05 -34.03
N GLY A 616 19.82 1.19 -34.06
CA GLY A 616 19.45 1.89 -35.29
C GLY A 616 20.46 2.93 -35.80
N SER A 617 21.50 3.23 -35.02
CA SER A 617 22.49 4.26 -35.34
C SER A 617 23.42 3.84 -36.49
N SER A 618 23.09 4.23 -37.72
CA SER A 618 23.98 4.13 -38.87
C SER A 618 25.25 4.97 -38.64
N VAL A 619 26.42 4.35 -38.68
CA VAL A 619 27.71 5.04 -38.61
C VAL A 619 27.87 5.91 -39.86
N GLN A 620 28.18 7.20 -39.69
CA GLN A 620 28.41 8.08 -40.84
C GLN A 620 29.54 7.52 -41.72
N TYR A 621 29.36 7.62 -43.05
CA TYR A 621 30.26 7.11 -44.09
C TYR A 621 30.43 5.58 -44.16
N PHE A 622 29.75 4.79 -43.31
CA PHE A 622 29.80 3.32 -43.36
C PHE A 622 28.40 2.70 -43.47
N SER A 623 28.13 1.98 -44.55
CA SER A 623 26.85 1.29 -44.75
C SER A 623 27.01 -0.03 -45.52
N VAL A 624 26.19 -1.02 -45.16
CA VAL A 624 26.13 -2.33 -45.81
C VAL A 624 24.67 -2.64 -46.10
N ASN A 625 24.28 -2.67 -47.38
CA ASN A 625 22.92 -2.96 -47.81
C ASN A 625 22.78 -4.45 -48.18
N ASN A 626 21.97 -5.20 -47.44
CA ASN A 626 21.69 -6.62 -47.68
C ASN A 626 20.18 -6.84 -47.90
N THR A 627 19.71 -6.65 -49.12
CA THR A 627 18.28 -6.67 -49.49
C THR A 627 17.78 -7.99 -50.06
N LYS A 628 18.64 -8.98 -50.32
CA LYS A 628 18.26 -10.29 -50.87
C LYS A 628 19.15 -11.42 -50.34
N PRO A 629 18.59 -12.52 -49.79
CA PRO A 629 19.39 -13.69 -49.40
C PRO A 629 19.92 -14.44 -50.63
N ARG A 630 21.08 -15.10 -50.46
CA ARG A 630 21.62 -16.06 -51.43
C ARG A 630 20.86 -17.37 -51.30
N ASN A 631 20.31 -17.88 -52.42
CA ASN A 631 19.70 -19.21 -52.43
C ASN A 631 20.78 -20.30 -52.26
N SER A 632 20.62 -21.17 -51.27
CA SER A 632 21.63 -22.15 -50.79
C SER A 632 21.78 -23.38 -51.69
N ASN A 633 21.87 -23.19 -53.00
CA ASN A 633 22.06 -24.25 -54.00
C ASN A 633 23.55 -24.49 -54.35
N ILE A 634 24.44 -24.38 -53.36
CA ILE A 634 25.84 -24.81 -53.45
C ILE A 634 26.14 -25.63 -52.21
N ASN A 635 26.69 -26.83 -52.41
CA ASN A 635 26.87 -27.85 -51.36
C ASN A 635 28.08 -27.57 -50.43
N ASP A 636 28.26 -26.32 -49.99
CA ASP A 636 29.25 -25.94 -48.97
C ASP A 636 28.49 -25.65 -47.66
N ASN A 637 28.82 -26.37 -46.60
CA ASN A 637 27.94 -26.59 -45.45
C ASN A 637 28.00 -25.45 -44.40
N LEU A 638 28.40 -24.24 -44.82
CA LEU A 638 28.84 -23.14 -43.94
C LEU A 638 28.51 -21.73 -44.49
N VAL A 639 27.25 -21.48 -44.87
CA VAL A 639 26.76 -20.11 -45.17
C VAL A 639 25.42 -19.82 -44.49
N ASP A 640 25.45 -19.68 -43.17
CA ASP A 640 24.34 -19.11 -42.39
C ASP A 640 24.11 -17.63 -42.80
N GLU A 641 22.87 -17.26 -43.08
CA GLU A 641 22.44 -15.90 -43.47
C GLU A 641 22.70 -14.84 -42.40
N ASN A 642 23.02 -15.25 -41.16
CA ASN A 642 23.36 -14.37 -40.04
C ASN A 642 24.88 -14.12 -39.91
N ILE A 643 25.73 -14.71 -40.74
CA ILE A 643 27.20 -14.50 -40.70
C ILE A 643 27.54 -13.01 -40.88
N ASN A 644 28.21 -12.46 -39.87
CA ASN A 644 28.65 -11.06 -39.75
C ASN A 644 27.50 -10.03 -39.63
N LYS A 645 26.26 -10.47 -39.43
CA LYS A 645 25.09 -9.61 -39.18
C LYS A 645 25.19 -8.83 -37.86
N ALA A 646 25.98 -9.34 -36.91
CA ALA A 646 26.33 -8.66 -35.65
C ALA A 646 27.72 -7.99 -35.70
N ASN A 647 28.35 -7.90 -36.87
CA ASN A 647 29.74 -7.45 -37.06
C ASN A 647 30.75 -8.26 -36.24
N ASP A 648 30.52 -9.58 -36.16
CA ASP A 648 31.13 -10.51 -35.20
C ASP A 648 32.07 -11.55 -35.84
N LYS A 649 32.40 -11.40 -37.13
CA LYS A 649 33.23 -12.37 -37.90
C LYS A 649 34.59 -11.81 -38.34
N ALA A 650 35.11 -10.85 -37.58
CA ALA A 650 36.50 -10.42 -37.62
C ALA A 650 37.24 -10.94 -36.38
N LYS A 651 38.45 -11.47 -36.56
CA LYS A 651 39.41 -11.75 -35.48
C LYS A 651 40.15 -10.47 -35.02
N GLU A 652 41.16 -10.59 -34.16
CA GLU A 652 41.78 -9.44 -33.49
C GLU A 652 42.44 -8.51 -34.52
N GLY A 653 42.10 -7.22 -34.48
CA GLY A 653 42.57 -6.22 -35.45
C GLY A 653 42.10 -6.41 -36.90
N ALA A 654 41.23 -7.40 -37.18
CA ALA A 654 40.78 -7.72 -38.54
C ALA A 654 39.58 -6.88 -39.00
N ILE A 655 39.35 -6.84 -40.31
CA ILE A 655 38.27 -6.10 -40.96
C ILE A 655 37.38 -7.08 -41.72
N ALA A 656 36.09 -7.19 -41.34
CA ALA A 656 35.08 -7.99 -42.05
C ALA A 656 33.90 -7.11 -42.46
N ILE A 657 33.83 -6.70 -43.73
CA ILE A 657 32.84 -5.75 -44.26
C ILE A 657 32.00 -6.43 -45.35
N GLY A 658 30.73 -6.68 -45.04
CA GLY A 658 29.77 -7.28 -45.98
C GLY A 658 28.96 -8.41 -45.34
N ALA A 659 27.80 -8.71 -45.93
CA ALA A 659 26.99 -9.86 -45.52
C ALA A 659 27.71 -11.17 -45.90
N GLY A 660 27.83 -12.09 -44.95
CA GLY A 660 28.60 -13.32 -45.14
C GLY A 660 30.12 -13.11 -45.23
N ALA A 661 30.63 -11.91 -44.97
CA ALA A 661 32.07 -11.67 -44.92
C ALA A 661 32.68 -12.31 -43.66
N VAL A 662 33.83 -12.97 -43.79
CA VAL A 662 34.54 -13.63 -42.69
C VAL A 662 36.03 -13.34 -42.79
N SER A 663 36.61 -12.80 -41.72
CA SER A 663 38.05 -12.58 -41.59
C SER A 663 38.56 -13.30 -40.34
N ASP A 664 38.68 -14.63 -40.45
CA ASP A 664 39.05 -15.53 -39.34
C ASP A 664 40.58 -15.54 -39.06
N VAL A 665 41.23 -14.39 -39.23
CA VAL A 665 42.69 -14.24 -39.09
C VAL A 665 43.00 -12.86 -38.56
N ASP A 666 43.90 -12.76 -37.59
CA ASP A 666 44.24 -11.49 -36.96
C ASP A 666 44.87 -10.52 -37.98
N GLY A 667 44.52 -9.23 -37.90
CA GLY A 667 44.96 -8.17 -38.83
C GLY A 667 44.48 -8.29 -40.29
N SER A 668 43.72 -9.33 -40.66
CA SER A 668 43.31 -9.59 -42.06
C SER A 668 42.12 -8.73 -42.53
N VAL A 669 41.90 -8.67 -43.85
CA VAL A 669 40.88 -7.82 -44.48
C VAL A 669 39.98 -8.63 -45.43
N ALA A 670 38.69 -8.73 -45.12
CA ALA A 670 37.65 -9.33 -45.94
C ALA A 670 36.57 -8.29 -46.27
N ILE A 671 36.45 -7.87 -47.53
CA ILE A 671 35.53 -6.82 -47.98
C ILE A 671 34.72 -7.30 -49.19
N GLY A 672 33.44 -7.56 -49.00
CA GLY A 672 32.51 -7.99 -50.05
C GLY A 672 31.48 -9.00 -49.56
N TYR A 673 30.43 -9.19 -50.34
CA TYR A 673 29.44 -10.23 -50.08
C TYR A 673 30.10 -11.61 -50.19
N GLY A 674 30.08 -12.40 -49.11
CA GLY A 674 30.73 -13.71 -49.07
C GLY A 674 32.27 -13.71 -49.12
N ALA A 675 32.94 -12.56 -48.91
CA ALA A 675 34.40 -12.49 -48.91
C ALA A 675 34.98 -13.25 -47.68
N LYS A 676 35.93 -14.17 -47.88
CA LYS A 676 36.37 -15.11 -46.82
C LYS A 676 37.88 -15.27 -46.76
N ASN A 677 38.49 -14.82 -45.65
CA ASN A 677 39.82 -15.21 -45.25
C ASN A 677 39.75 -16.43 -44.31
N ASN A 678 40.29 -17.56 -44.76
CA ASN A 678 40.29 -18.84 -44.03
C ASN A 678 41.54 -19.67 -44.38
N PRO A 679 42.75 -19.26 -43.95
CA PRO A 679 44.00 -19.93 -44.30
C PRO A 679 44.19 -21.25 -43.53
N THR A 680 44.22 -22.37 -44.25
CA THR A 680 44.22 -23.71 -43.64
C THR A 680 45.62 -24.33 -43.50
N THR A 681 46.69 -23.55 -43.67
CA THR A 681 48.08 -24.04 -43.52
C THR A 681 48.55 -23.99 -42.06
N THR A 682 49.09 -25.12 -41.59
CA THR A 682 49.38 -25.39 -40.17
C THR A 682 50.81 -25.09 -39.73
N ASN A 683 51.72 -24.77 -40.65
CA ASN A 683 53.17 -24.83 -40.42
C ASN A 683 53.87 -23.45 -40.41
N ARG A 684 53.31 -22.47 -39.69
CA ARG A 684 54.02 -21.27 -39.23
C ARG A 684 53.68 -21.02 -37.75
N PRO A 685 54.66 -20.99 -36.81
CA PRO A 685 54.41 -20.75 -35.38
C PRO A 685 54.18 -19.28 -35.00
N ASP A 686 54.26 -18.37 -35.97
CA ASP A 686 54.26 -16.93 -35.81
C ASP A 686 52.90 -16.28 -36.13
N ASN A 687 52.53 -15.31 -35.30
CA ASN A 687 51.15 -14.84 -35.12
C ASN A 687 50.71 -13.77 -36.15
N GLU A 688 51.37 -13.72 -37.31
CA GLU A 688 51.28 -12.61 -38.28
C GLU A 688 50.71 -13.07 -39.64
N LYS A 689 49.69 -13.93 -39.62
CA LYS A 689 49.04 -14.44 -40.85
C LYS A 689 48.19 -13.34 -41.52
N SER A 690 48.77 -12.59 -42.45
CA SER A 690 48.01 -11.57 -43.20
C SER A 690 47.17 -12.19 -44.32
N ALA A 691 46.02 -11.60 -44.65
CA ALA A 691 45.22 -12.00 -45.81
C ALA A 691 44.30 -10.88 -46.27
N ILE A 692 44.13 -10.72 -47.59
CA ILE A 692 43.25 -9.70 -48.19
C ILE A 692 42.30 -10.36 -49.21
N ALA A 693 41.00 -10.40 -48.90
CA ALA A 693 39.94 -10.87 -49.79
C ALA A 693 38.99 -9.70 -50.11
N ILE A 694 39.00 -9.19 -51.34
CA ILE A 694 38.16 -8.04 -51.74
C ILE A 694 37.33 -8.38 -52.99
N GLY A 695 36.02 -8.52 -52.81
CA GLY A 695 35.06 -8.79 -53.88
C GLY A 695 33.98 -9.80 -53.50
N LEU A 696 32.96 -9.93 -54.36
CA LEU A 696 31.91 -10.94 -54.25
C LEU A 696 32.53 -12.35 -54.32
N ASP A 697 32.42 -13.14 -53.24
CA ASP A 697 33.02 -14.47 -53.09
C ASP A 697 34.55 -14.52 -53.27
N ALA A 698 35.27 -13.42 -52.98
CA ALA A 698 36.73 -13.44 -52.93
C ALA A 698 37.21 -14.32 -51.74
N GLN A 699 38.17 -15.22 -51.97
CA GLN A 699 38.59 -16.20 -50.96
C GLN A 699 40.11 -16.33 -50.86
N THR A 700 40.63 -16.40 -49.63
CA THR A 700 42.01 -16.78 -49.34
C THR A 700 42.08 -18.06 -48.51
N ILE A 701 43.07 -18.92 -48.83
CA ILE A 701 43.33 -20.20 -48.14
C ILE A 701 44.85 -20.38 -47.82
N GLY A 702 45.72 -19.55 -48.40
CA GLY A 702 47.12 -19.43 -48.00
C GLY A 702 47.35 -18.26 -47.03
N SER A 703 48.40 -18.32 -46.21
CA SER A 703 48.89 -17.16 -45.46
C SER A 703 49.52 -16.13 -46.39
N ASP A 704 49.45 -14.85 -46.00
CA ASP A 704 50.10 -13.71 -46.66
C ASP A 704 49.62 -13.50 -48.11
N THR A 705 48.34 -13.76 -48.34
CA THR A 705 47.69 -13.82 -49.66
C THR A 705 46.84 -12.59 -49.98
N ILE A 706 46.67 -12.33 -51.28
CA ILE A 706 45.78 -11.29 -51.79
C ILE A 706 44.88 -11.88 -52.90
N ALA A 707 43.57 -11.81 -52.71
CA ALA A 707 42.53 -12.25 -53.65
C ALA A 707 41.54 -11.10 -53.92
N ILE A 708 41.60 -10.50 -55.11
CA ILE A 708 40.79 -9.33 -55.46
C ILE A 708 39.97 -9.58 -56.74
N GLY A 709 38.64 -9.47 -56.63
CA GLY A 709 37.70 -9.66 -57.73
C GLY A 709 36.54 -10.61 -57.38
N GLN A 710 35.64 -10.83 -58.35
CA GLN A 710 34.52 -11.77 -58.15
C GLN A 710 35.01 -13.22 -58.21
N SER A 711 34.72 -14.01 -57.17
CA SER A 711 35.03 -15.45 -57.08
C SER A 711 36.52 -15.79 -57.27
N THR A 712 37.38 -14.84 -56.94
CA THR A 712 38.84 -14.92 -57.02
C THR A 712 39.39 -15.75 -55.85
N ARG A 713 40.42 -16.57 -56.08
CA ARG A 713 41.02 -17.44 -55.04
C ARG A 713 42.55 -17.34 -54.97
N ALA A 714 43.08 -17.17 -53.77
CA ALA A 714 44.51 -17.30 -53.47
C ALA A 714 44.71 -18.41 -52.41
N ASN A 715 45.15 -19.59 -52.87
CA ASN A 715 45.20 -20.81 -52.04
C ASN A 715 46.60 -21.14 -51.52
N GLY A 716 47.65 -20.85 -52.29
CA GLY A 716 49.04 -21.04 -51.86
C GLY A 716 49.50 -19.92 -50.93
N GLY A 717 50.49 -20.17 -50.07
CA GLY A 717 51.11 -19.13 -49.24
C GLY A 717 51.76 -18.05 -50.12
N ASN A 718 51.66 -16.78 -49.75
CA ASN A 718 52.15 -15.64 -50.52
C ASN A 718 51.58 -15.51 -51.95
N ALA A 719 50.47 -16.20 -52.27
CA ALA A 719 49.85 -16.14 -53.59
C ALA A 719 49.04 -14.84 -53.81
N PHE A 720 49.09 -14.32 -55.03
CA PHE A 720 48.37 -13.11 -55.46
C PHE A 720 47.42 -13.45 -56.61
N ALA A 721 46.13 -13.14 -56.47
CA ALA A 721 45.11 -13.36 -57.48
C ALA A 721 44.29 -12.08 -57.69
N LEU A 722 44.28 -11.58 -58.92
CA LEU A 722 43.52 -10.38 -59.31
C LEU A 722 42.71 -10.64 -60.57
N GLY A 723 41.42 -10.35 -60.51
CA GLY A 723 40.46 -10.51 -61.60
C GLY A 723 39.45 -11.62 -61.34
N LYS A 724 38.29 -11.51 -61.99
CA LYS A 724 37.15 -12.42 -61.78
C LYS A 724 37.54 -13.87 -62.05
N GLY A 725 37.41 -14.73 -61.04
CA GLY A 725 37.77 -16.15 -61.11
C GLY A 725 39.26 -16.45 -61.25
N ALA A 726 40.16 -15.47 -61.02
CA ALA A 726 41.60 -15.70 -61.01
C ALA A 726 42.01 -16.61 -59.84
N ARG A 727 43.07 -17.41 -60.05
CA ARG A 727 43.50 -18.48 -59.14
C ARG A 727 45.01 -18.58 -58.99
N GLY A 728 45.54 -18.11 -57.86
CA GLY A 728 46.90 -18.45 -57.41
C GLY A 728 46.83 -19.69 -56.52
N GLU A 729 47.18 -20.86 -57.03
CA GLU A 729 47.06 -22.13 -56.27
C GLU A 729 48.39 -22.66 -55.74
N GLY A 730 49.52 -22.32 -56.38
CA GLY A 730 50.86 -22.58 -55.85
C GLY A 730 51.34 -21.50 -54.88
N ASN A 731 52.35 -21.81 -54.06
CA ASN A 731 52.98 -20.84 -53.16
C ASN A 731 53.74 -19.77 -53.96
N GLY A 732 53.61 -18.50 -53.61
CA GLY A 732 54.17 -17.37 -54.36
C GLY A 732 53.61 -17.20 -55.78
N ALA A 733 52.51 -17.88 -56.12
CA ALA A 733 51.98 -17.88 -57.48
C ALA A 733 51.09 -16.65 -57.75
N LEU A 734 51.28 -16.00 -58.91
CA LEU A 734 50.65 -14.76 -59.29
C LEU A 734 49.69 -14.98 -60.48
N ALA A 735 48.38 -14.85 -60.25
CA ALA A 735 47.34 -14.98 -61.26
C ALA A 735 46.65 -13.63 -61.54
N PHE A 736 46.97 -12.99 -62.66
CA PHE A 736 46.47 -11.66 -63.03
C PHE A 736 45.62 -11.75 -64.30
N GLY A 737 44.30 -11.70 -64.16
CA GLY A 737 43.35 -11.66 -65.28
C GLY A 737 42.05 -12.43 -65.05
N LEU A 738 41.05 -12.17 -65.90
CA LEU A 738 39.81 -12.94 -65.92
C LEU A 738 40.12 -14.44 -66.10
N ILE A 739 39.73 -15.27 -65.13
CA ILE A 739 39.94 -16.73 -65.08
C ILE A 739 41.39 -17.20 -65.35
N SER A 740 42.41 -16.39 -65.01
CA SER A 740 43.82 -16.82 -65.06
C SER A 740 44.14 -17.80 -63.93
N VAL A 741 45.00 -18.79 -64.18
CA VAL A 741 45.36 -19.84 -63.21
C VAL A 741 46.88 -20.00 -63.15
N SER A 742 47.45 -19.79 -61.97
CA SER A 742 48.87 -20.03 -61.68
C SER A 742 48.96 -21.17 -60.66
N LYS A 743 49.10 -22.40 -61.17
CA LYS A 743 48.87 -23.63 -60.38
C LYS A 743 50.08 -24.11 -59.58
N VAL A 744 51.28 -23.73 -59.99
CA VAL A 744 52.55 -24.24 -59.45
C VAL A 744 53.32 -23.14 -58.71
N ASP A 745 54.19 -23.54 -57.80
CA ASP A 745 54.91 -22.59 -56.94
C ASP A 745 55.80 -21.63 -57.75
N ASN A 746 55.80 -20.36 -57.34
CA ASN A 746 56.52 -19.24 -57.95
C ASN A 746 56.24 -19.05 -59.46
N SER A 747 55.04 -19.38 -59.92
CA SER A 747 54.59 -19.14 -61.30
C SER A 747 53.86 -17.81 -61.49
N VAL A 748 53.77 -17.33 -62.73
CA VAL A 748 53.09 -16.07 -63.06
C VAL A 748 52.16 -16.26 -64.28
N ALA A 749 50.85 -16.29 -64.06
CA ALA A 749 49.83 -16.33 -65.11
C ALA A 749 49.32 -14.90 -65.42
N LEU A 750 49.71 -14.34 -66.56
CA LEU A 750 49.39 -12.97 -66.96
C LEU A 750 48.37 -12.92 -68.11
N GLY A 751 47.29 -12.18 -67.91
CA GLY A 751 46.21 -12.00 -68.88
C GLY A 751 45.06 -13.01 -68.74
N ALA A 752 43.93 -12.69 -69.36
CA ALA A 752 42.71 -13.51 -69.25
C ALA A 752 42.92 -14.95 -69.77
N ALA A 753 42.38 -15.93 -69.06
CA ALA A 753 42.47 -17.37 -69.31
C ALA A 753 43.90 -17.95 -69.41
N SER A 754 44.94 -17.19 -69.04
CA SER A 754 46.31 -17.68 -68.99
C SER A 754 46.47 -18.74 -67.91
N TYR A 755 47.26 -19.78 -68.20
CA TYR A 755 47.37 -20.98 -67.39
C TYR A 755 48.85 -21.39 -67.27
N VAL A 756 49.29 -21.75 -66.05
CA VAL A 756 50.62 -22.33 -65.78
C VAL A 756 50.50 -23.68 -65.08
N ASP A 757 51.05 -24.73 -65.68
CA ASP A 757 51.36 -26.02 -65.05
C ASP A 757 52.86 -26.40 -65.10
N ARG A 758 53.72 -25.56 -65.68
CA ARG A 758 55.17 -25.76 -65.75
C ARG A 758 55.86 -25.23 -64.48
N ALA A 759 56.19 -26.15 -63.58
CA ALA A 759 56.95 -25.87 -62.36
C ALA A 759 58.45 -25.59 -62.65
N ALA A 760 59.19 -25.23 -61.60
CA ALA A 760 60.65 -25.14 -61.63
C ALA A 760 61.31 -26.48 -62.01
N GLY A 761 62.57 -26.43 -62.42
CA GLY A 761 63.33 -27.59 -62.90
C GLY A 761 63.08 -27.98 -64.36
N GLY A 762 62.20 -27.28 -65.08
CA GLY A 762 61.96 -27.48 -66.51
C GLY A 762 63.23 -27.22 -67.34
N GLN A 763 63.53 -28.15 -68.24
CA GLN A 763 64.72 -28.12 -69.09
C GLN A 763 64.43 -27.56 -70.48
N GLY A 764 65.37 -26.79 -71.02
CA GLY A 764 65.33 -26.20 -72.36
C GLY A 764 65.58 -27.20 -73.49
N TYR A 765 65.35 -26.78 -74.73
CA TYR A 765 65.60 -27.56 -75.94
C TYR A 765 66.95 -27.18 -76.56
N ASP A 766 67.89 -28.13 -76.62
CA ASP A 766 69.16 -27.94 -77.32
C ASP A 766 68.99 -28.27 -78.82
N PRO A 767 69.10 -27.28 -79.72
CA PRO A 767 68.96 -27.49 -81.15
C PRO A 767 70.11 -28.29 -81.79
N ASN A 768 71.24 -28.48 -81.09
CA ASN A 768 72.36 -29.28 -81.58
C ASN A 768 72.14 -30.78 -81.30
N ALA A 769 71.64 -31.10 -80.10
CA ALA A 769 71.24 -32.45 -79.71
C ALA A 769 69.87 -32.88 -80.25
N PHE A 770 69.09 -31.94 -80.81
CA PHE A 770 67.68 -32.11 -81.19
C PHE A 770 66.78 -32.60 -80.04
N ALA A 771 67.18 -32.35 -78.79
CA ALA A 771 66.64 -32.96 -77.59
C ALA A 771 66.50 -31.96 -76.43
N VAL A 772 65.96 -32.44 -75.32
CA VAL A 772 65.97 -31.69 -74.04
C VAL A 772 67.40 -31.64 -73.51
N SER A 773 67.85 -30.47 -73.06
CA SER A 773 69.21 -30.27 -72.52
C SER A 773 69.43 -31.10 -71.25
N THR A 774 70.64 -31.63 -71.10
CA THR A 774 71.12 -32.33 -69.90
C THR A 774 71.80 -31.40 -68.89
N SER A 775 71.98 -30.11 -69.23
CA SER A 775 72.70 -29.16 -68.38
C SER A 775 71.78 -28.54 -67.31
N SER A 776 72.22 -28.49 -66.05
CA SER A 776 71.45 -27.96 -64.92
C SER A 776 71.86 -26.54 -64.50
N ASN A 777 72.39 -25.75 -65.44
CA ASN A 777 72.73 -24.34 -65.27
C ASN A 777 71.53 -23.43 -65.62
N LYS A 778 71.57 -22.18 -65.16
CA LYS A 778 70.46 -21.21 -65.30
C LYS A 778 70.08 -20.88 -66.76
N GLU A 779 71.00 -21.11 -67.70
CA GLU A 779 70.80 -20.90 -69.13
C GLU A 779 69.94 -22.01 -69.77
N TRP A 780 69.97 -23.23 -69.23
CA TRP A 780 69.23 -24.38 -69.77
C TRP A 780 68.07 -24.83 -68.86
N GLN A 781 68.14 -24.64 -67.54
CA GLN A 781 67.13 -25.11 -66.58
C GLN A 781 66.45 -23.97 -65.80
N SER A 782 65.11 -23.97 -65.75
CA SER A 782 64.33 -22.92 -65.08
C SER A 782 64.37 -23.04 -63.55
N GLY A 783 64.88 -22.01 -62.85
CA GLY A 783 64.94 -21.98 -61.38
C GLY A 783 63.60 -21.74 -60.64
N TYR A 784 62.58 -21.20 -61.33
CA TYR A 784 61.25 -20.90 -60.79
C TYR A 784 60.13 -21.40 -61.73
N GLY A 785 58.88 -21.34 -61.26
CA GLY A 785 57.71 -21.66 -62.07
C GLY A 785 57.56 -20.72 -63.28
N ALA A 786 56.98 -21.20 -64.37
CA ALA A 786 56.96 -20.45 -65.62
C ALA A 786 56.09 -19.18 -65.56
N VAL A 787 56.50 -18.16 -66.32
CA VAL A 787 55.64 -17.03 -66.71
C VAL A 787 54.85 -17.45 -67.93
N SER A 788 53.51 -17.45 -67.84
CA SER A 788 52.61 -17.76 -68.95
C SER A 788 51.70 -16.59 -69.27
N ILE A 789 51.80 -16.11 -70.51
CA ILE A 789 50.91 -15.07 -71.07
C ILE A 789 49.72 -15.65 -71.83
N GLY A 790 49.46 -16.95 -71.71
CA GLY A 790 48.40 -17.63 -72.45
C GLY A 790 48.13 -19.04 -71.94
N ASN A 791 47.55 -19.88 -72.79
CA ASN A 791 47.15 -21.24 -72.46
C ASN A 791 47.31 -22.10 -73.71
N VAL A 792 48.28 -23.02 -73.71
CA VAL A 792 48.52 -23.95 -74.82
C VAL A 792 47.79 -25.28 -74.63
N GLU A 793 47.32 -25.56 -73.40
CA GLU A 793 46.70 -26.81 -73.01
C GLU A 793 45.16 -26.77 -73.11
N GLY A 794 44.55 -25.59 -73.12
CA GLY A 794 43.09 -25.42 -73.02
C GLY A 794 42.52 -25.72 -71.62
N LYS A 795 43.38 -25.92 -70.62
CA LYS A 795 43.01 -26.25 -69.24
C LYS A 795 42.39 -25.03 -68.53
N TYR A 796 41.28 -25.22 -67.82
CA TYR A 796 40.60 -24.17 -67.05
C TYR A 796 39.89 -24.75 -65.82
N TRP A 797 39.61 -23.91 -64.83
CA TRP A 797 38.77 -24.29 -63.70
C TRP A 797 37.28 -24.14 -64.04
N ASP A 798 36.50 -25.21 -63.86
CA ASP A 798 35.03 -25.15 -63.90
C ASP A 798 34.45 -24.93 -62.50
N ALA A 799 33.79 -23.78 -62.32
CA ALA A 799 33.10 -23.42 -61.09
C ALA A 799 31.90 -24.32 -60.75
N ALA A 800 31.26 -24.94 -61.75
CA ALA A 800 30.09 -25.79 -61.53
C ALA A 800 30.45 -27.19 -61.00
N SER A 801 31.48 -27.83 -61.57
CA SER A 801 31.93 -29.17 -61.15
C SER A 801 33.10 -29.16 -60.16
N GLN A 802 33.57 -27.97 -59.76
CA GLN A 802 34.74 -27.75 -58.89
C GLN A 802 35.99 -28.54 -59.30
N THR A 803 36.24 -28.64 -60.61
CA THR A 803 37.32 -29.44 -61.19
C THR A 803 37.98 -28.74 -62.36
N TYR A 804 39.23 -29.12 -62.64
CA TYR A 804 39.92 -28.73 -63.88
C TYR A 804 39.34 -29.49 -65.06
N LYS A 805 38.98 -28.76 -66.12
CA LYS A 805 38.53 -29.28 -67.41
C LYS A 805 39.42 -28.75 -68.53
N GLN A 806 39.35 -29.41 -69.68
CA GLN A 806 40.12 -29.07 -70.87
C GLN A 806 39.16 -28.74 -72.03
N ASP A 807 39.40 -27.64 -72.71
CA ASP A 807 38.60 -27.15 -73.84
C ASP A 807 39.53 -26.54 -74.89
N ASN A 808 39.61 -27.16 -76.06
CA ASN A 808 40.50 -26.74 -77.14
C ASN A 808 40.20 -25.31 -77.62
N ASN A 809 38.97 -24.80 -77.44
CA ASN A 809 38.64 -23.41 -77.78
C ASN A 809 39.33 -22.40 -76.85
N ARG A 810 39.81 -22.83 -75.67
CA ARG A 810 40.60 -22.02 -74.72
C ARG A 810 42.09 -22.07 -74.98
N ILE A 811 42.55 -22.83 -75.98
CA ILE A 811 43.93 -22.71 -76.48
C ILE A 811 44.07 -21.31 -77.09
N LYS A 812 44.87 -20.47 -76.43
CA LYS A 812 45.05 -19.04 -76.72
C LYS A 812 46.48 -18.63 -76.33
N THR A 813 47.33 -18.42 -77.31
CA THR A 813 48.64 -17.78 -77.13
C THR A 813 48.50 -16.26 -77.22
N ARG A 814 49.52 -15.53 -76.75
CA ARG A 814 49.69 -14.09 -76.96
C ARG A 814 51.09 -13.82 -77.50
N GLN A 815 51.26 -12.72 -78.21
CA GLN A 815 52.58 -12.22 -78.60
C GLN A 815 53.14 -11.35 -77.47
N LEU A 816 54.43 -11.48 -77.16
CA LEU A 816 55.16 -10.40 -76.50
C LEU A 816 55.55 -9.39 -77.59
N ILE A 817 55.09 -8.15 -77.44
CA ILE A 817 55.46 -7.02 -78.31
C ILE A 817 56.34 -6.03 -77.54
N GLY A 818 57.18 -5.28 -78.25
CA GLY A 818 58.15 -4.37 -77.62
C GLY A 818 59.39 -5.06 -77.02
N VAL A 819 59.60 -6.35 -77.30
CA VAL A 819 60.79 -7.10 -76.84
C VAL A 819 62.05 -6.57 -77.53
N ALA A 820 62.95 -5.98 -76.75
CA ALA A 820 64.28 -5.56 -77.20
C ALA A 820 65.12 -6.75 -77.70
N ALA A 821 66.24 -6.50 -78.37
CA ALA A 821 67.15 -7.59 -78.72
C ALA A 821 67.88 -8.07 -77.47
N GLY A 822 67.79 -9.36 -77.17
CA GLY A 822 68.52 -9.99 -76.06
C GLY A 822 70.04 -9.91 -76.23
N SER A 823 70.74 -9.76 -75.12
CA SER A 823 72.18 -9.49 -75.02
C SER A 823 72.95 -10.51 -74.19
N ALA A 824 72.27 -11.18 -73.25
CA ALA A 824 72.76 -12.30 -72.46
C ALA A 824 71.97 -13.58 -72.79
N ASP A 825 72.53 -14.74 -72.46
CA ASP A 825 72.00 -16.05 -72.83
C ASP A 825 70.59 -16.34 -72.28
N THR A 826 70.18 -15.64 -71.22
CA THR A 826 68.85 -15.75 -70.59
C THR A 826 67.83 -14.72 -71.09
N ASP A 827 68.21 -13.82 -72.02
CA ASP A 827 67.32 -12.78 -72.54
C ASP A 827 66.35 -13.34 -73.59
N ALA A 828 65.15 -12.77 -73.67
CA ALA A 828 64.16 -13.17 -74.67
C ALA A 828 64.60 -12.78 -76.10
N VAL A 829 64.87 -13.77 -76.94
CA VAL A 829 65.24 -13.56 -78.35
C VAL A 829 64.06 -12.98 -79.14
N ASN A 830 64.26 -11.82 -79.77
CA ASN A 830 63.23 -11.19 -80.58
C ASN A 830 63.29 -11.60 -82.07
N VAL A 831 62.22 -11.26 -82.81
CA VAL A 831 62.09 -11.64 -84.24
C VAL A 831 63.18 -11.03 -85.13
N ALA A 832 63.78 -9.89 -84.75
CA ALA A 832 64.88 -9.29 -85.52
C ALA A 832 66.19 -10.06 -85.33
N GLN A 833 66.46 -10.60 -84.13
CA GLN A 833 67.59 -11.50 -83.90
C GLN A 833 67.42 -12.79 -84.69
N LEU A 834 66.25 -13.45 -84.58
CA LEU A 834 65.98 -14.71 -85.28
C LEU A 834 66.09 -14.56 -86.82
N LYS A 835 65.60 -13.45 -87.38
CA LYS A 835 65.75 -13.14 -88.82
C LYS A 835 67.21 -12.94 -89.27
N ASN A 836 68.12 -12.67 -88.35
CA ASN A 836 69.56 -12.52 -88.63
C ASN A 836 70.36 -13.82 -88.45
N VAL A 837 69.73 -14.95 -88.10
CA VAL A 837 70.37 -16.28 -87.99
C VAL A 837 70.56 -16.94 -89.37
N THR A 838 70.86 -16.13 -90.40
CA THR A 838 71.34 -16.63 -91.69
C THR A 838 72.72 -17.24 -91.47
N MET A 839 72.90 -18.53 -91.80
CA MET A 839 74.13 -19.27 -91.54
C MET A 839 75.36 -18.57 -92.15
N LYS A 840 76.20 -17.97 -91.30
CA LYS A 840 77.47 -17.34 -91.71
C LYS A 840 78.52 -18.39 -92.07
N VAL A 841 78.41 -18.95 -93.26
CA VAL A 841 79.53 -19.64 -93.91
C VAL A 841 80.47 -18.58 -94.48
N THR A 842 81.44 -18.14 -93.66
CA THR A 842 82.46 -17.18 -94.07
C THR A 842 83.50 -17.85 -94.96
N ASP A 843 83.73 -17.31 -96.17
CA ASP A 843 84.92 -17.69 -96.94
C ASP A 843 86.18 -17.14 -96.26
N ASN A 844 87.00 -18.08 -95.74
CA ASN A 844 88.27 -17.82 -95.08
C ASN A 844 89.37 -17.24 -95.99
N LYS A 845 89.11 -16.97 -97.28
CA LYS A 845 90.07 -16.32 -98.19
C LYS A 845 89.68 -14.94 -98.73
N THR A 846 88.44 -14.48 -98.61
CA THR A 846 88.04 -13.16 -99.15
C THR A 846 87.28 -12.24 -98.20
N GLY A 847 86.73 -12.73 -97.09
CA GLY A 847 86.18 -11.89 -96.01
C GLY A 847 84.98 -11.00 -96.39
N ARG A 848 84.33 -11.23 -97.54
CA ARG A 848 83.11 -10.53 -97.96
C ARG A 848 81.89 -11.45 -97.89
N ALA A 849 80.79 -10.95 -97.35
CA ALA A 849 79.52 -11.67 -97.34
C ALA A 849 78.93 -11.72 -98.75
N ALA A 850 78.72 -12.94 -99.28
CA ALA A 850 78.00 -13.16 -100.52
C ALA A 850 76.51 -13.33 -100.22
N ASN A 851 75.68 -12.44 -100.78
CA ASN A 851 74.23 -12.48 -100.63
C ASN A 851 73.61 -13.15 -101.87
N SER A 852 72.55 -13.93 -101.66
CA SER A 852 71.75 -14.71 -102.64
C SER A 852 72.46 -15.87 -103.37
N PHE A 853 71.65 -16.87 -103.75
CA PHE A 853 72.10 -18.15 -104.32
C PHE A 853 72.08 -18.13 -105.85
N GLU A 854 73.22 -17.90 -106.50
CA GLU A 854 73.42 -18.27 -107.91
C GLU A 854 74.50 -19.35 -108.06
N LYS A 855 74.15 -20.37 -108.86
CA LYS A 855 74.92 -21.53 -109.35
C LYS A 855 76.38 -21.65 -108.88
N LEU A 856 76.60 -22.54 -107.92
CA LEU A 856 77.93 -23.04 -107.52
C LEU A 856 78.67 -23.66 -108.73
N LYS A 857 79.74 -23.01 -109.22
CA LYS A 857 80.59 -23.57 -110.27
C LYS A 857 81.57 -24.59 -109.68
N LEU A 858 81.36 -25.87 -109.98
CA LEU A 858 82.29 -26.95 -109.65
C LEU A 858 83.54 -26.86 -110.54
N SER A 859 84.73 -26.97 -109.93
CA SER A 859 86.02 -27.03 -110.64
C SER A 859 86.55 -28.47 -110.71
N ALA A 860 87.54 -28.70 -111.58
CA ALA A 860 88.12 -30.03 -111.79
C ALA A 860 88.70 -30.62 -110.49
N GLY A 861 88.43 -31.90 -110.25
CA GLY A 861 88.84 -32.63 -109.04
C GLY A 861 87.71 -32.91 -108.04
N MET A 862 86.54 -32.29 -108.17
CA MET A 862 85.42 -32.45 -107.21
C MET A 862 84.52 -33.69 -107.42
N MET A 863 84.72 -34.48 -108.48
CA MET A 863 84.09 -35.80 -108.65
C MET A 863 85.07 -36.82 -109.25
N LYS A 864 84.99 -38.07 -108.79
CA LYS A 864 85.80 -39.20 -109.24
C LYS A 864 84.91 -40.26 -109.89
N PHE A 865 85.09 -40.49 -111.19
CA PHE A 865 84.46 -41.60 -111.88
C PHE A 865 85.36 -42.85 -111.82
N VAL A 866 84.76 -44.02 -111.63
CA VAL A 866 85.46 -45.33 -111.60
C VAL A 866 84.65 -46.29 -112.46
N GLY A 867 85.26 -46.83 -113.51
CA GLY A 867 84.66 -47.86 -114.36
C GLY A 867 85.03 -49.28 -113.93
N SER A 868 84.15 -50.24 -114.22
CA SER A 868 84.46 -51.67 -114.17
C SER A 868 85.16 -52.12 -115.46
N ALA A 869 85.53 -53.40 -115.57
CA ALA A 869 86.25 -53.95 -116.72
C ALA A 869 85.57 -53.70 -118.08
N ASP A 870 84.24 -53.60 -118.10
CA ASP A 870 83.42 -53.52 -119.32
C ASP A 870 83.10 -52.09 -119.79
N ILE A 871 83.43 -51.06 -118.98
CA ILE A 871 83.14 -49.64 -119.26
C ILE A 871 84.33 -48.76 -118.87
N SER A 872 84.96 -48.12 -119.86
CA SER A 872 85.93 -47.03 -119.65
C SER A 872 85.29 -45.66 -119.92
N ALA A 873 85.80 -44.63 -119.23
CA ALA A 873 85.38 -43.24 -119.42
C ALA A 873 86.59 -42.31 -119.35
N THR A 874 86.68 -41.37 -120.28
CA THR A 874 87.70 -40.32 -120.36
C THR A 874 87.08 -38.97 -120.73
N ALA A 875 87.67 -37.88 -120.26
CA ALA A 875 87.19 -36.51 -120.47
C ALA A 875 88.24 -35.67 -121.20
N ALA A 876 87.79 -34.74 -122.03
CA ALA A 876 88.65 -33.86 -122.83
C ALA A 876 89.18 -32.64 -122.03
N PRO A 877 90.26 -31.97 -122.48
CA PRO A 877 90.81 -30.79 -121.80
C PRO A 877 89.88 -29.56 -121.77
N ALA A 878 90.14 -28.66 -120.84
CA ALA A 878 89.26 -27.54 -120.52
C ALA A 878 89.17 -26.45 -121.60
N GLY A 879 87.96 -25.94 -121.84
CA GLY A 879 87.69 -24.77 -122.70
C GLY A 879 86.22 -24.59 -123.05
N SER A 880 85.48 -25.69 -123.19
CA SER A 880 84.04 -25.75 -123.47
C SER A 880 83.39 -26.96 -122.76
N ASP A 881 82.12 -27.25 -123.03
CA ASP A 881 81.27 -28.14 -122.23
C ASP A 881 81.84 -29.56 -122.01
N VAL A 882 81.83 -29.99 -120.74
CA VAL A 882 82.41 -31.27 -120.29
C VAL A 882 81.53 -32.44 -120.73
N THR A 883 81.78 -32.94 -121.93
CA THR A 883 81.17 -34.17 -122.45
C THR A 883 81.90 -35.39 -121.86
N VAL A 884 81.16 -36.29 -121.22
CA VAL A 884 81.69 -37.56 -120.69
C VAL A 884 81.18 -38.71 -121.56
N THR A 885 82.10 -39.38 -122.25
CA THR A 885 81.79 -40.51 -123.13
C THR A 885 81.90 -41.82 -122.37
N PHE A 886 80.84 -42.63 -122.39
CA PHE A 886 80.83 -43.99 -121.89
C PHE A 886 80.71 -44.97 -123.06
N ALA A 887 81.59 -45.98 -123.12
CA ALA A 887 81.55 -47.03 -124.14
C ALA A 887 81.49 -48.42 -123.49
N LEU A 888 80.57 -49.25 -123.98
CA LEU A 888 80.43 -50.66 -123.60
C LEU A 888 81.20 -51.55 -124.57
N GLN A 889 82.00 -52.49 -124.06
CA GLN A 889 82.61 -53.52 -124.90
C GLN A 889 81.59 -54.60 -125.26
N LYS A 890 81.27 -54.73 -126.56
CA LYS A 890 80.22 -55.63 -127.04
C LYS A 890 80.75 -57.03 -127.37
N GLY A 891 80.91 -57.86 -126.34
CA GLY A 891 81.00 -59.32 -126.49
C GLY A 891 79.67 -59.91 -127.00
N ALA A 892 79.73 -61.05 -127.70
CA ALA A 892 78.53 -61.68 -128.26
C ALA A 892 77.70 -62.41 -127.19
N VAL A 893 76.38 -62.19 -127.19
CA VAL A 893 75.42 -62.94 -126.36
C VAL A 893 75.20 -64.32 -126.98
N THR A 894 75.40 -65.37 -126.18
CA THR A 894 75.00 -66.75 -126.49
C THR A 894 73.72 -67.13 -125.76
N SER A 895 73.14 -68.29 -126.10
CA SER A 895 71.89 -68.76 -125.49
C SER A 895 72.01 -69.05 -124.00
N ASN A 896 70.95 -68.67 -123.25
CA ASN A 896 70.71 -68.92 -121.82
C ASN A 896 71.45 -67.98 -120.85
N GLU A 897 70.87 -66.82 -120.55
CA GLU A 897 70.33 -66.55 -119.19
C GLU A 897 69.41 -65.31 -119.15
N GLU A 898 68.74 -65.11 -118.02
CA GLU A 898 67.47 -64.37 -117.91
C GLU A 898 67.32 -63.67 -116.55
N LYS A 899 66.72 -62.46 -116.54
CA LYS A 899 65.77 -61.86 -115.56
C LYS A 899 66.08 -60.39 -115.22
N ALA A 900 65.13 -59.51 -114.91
CA ALA A 900 63.73 -59.30 -115.35
C ALA A 900 63.18 -58.07 -114.58
N VAL A 901 62.25 -57.32 -115.15
CA VAL A 901 61.49 -56.25 -114.49
C VAL A 901 59.99 -56.54 -114.65
N SER A 902 59.11 -56.06 -113.75
CA SER A 902 57.65 -56.26 -113.89
C SER A 902 56.83 -54.99 -113.73
N GLY A 903 55.84 -54.81 -114.60
CA GLY A 903 55.22 -53.51 -114.93
C GLY A 903 54.24 -52.90 -113.92
N LYS A 904 54.11 -53.43 -112.69
CA LYS A 904 53.07 -52.96 -111.75
C LYS A 904 53.29 -51.54 -111.21
N ALA A 905 54.52 -51.04 -111.23
CA ALA A 905 54.88 -49.70 -110.74
C ALA A 905 54.43 -48.54 -111.65
N VAL A 906 54.06 -48.81 -112.91
CA VAL A 906 53.76 -47.78 -113.92
C VAL A 906 52.40 -47.10 -113.71
N TYR A 907 51.43 -47.80 -113.13
CA TYR A 907 50.01 -47.43 -113.25
C TYR A 907 49.56 -46.23 -112.39
N THR A 908 50.09 -46.08 -111.17
CA THR A 908 49.46 -45.24 -110.14
C THR A 908 49.80 -43.74 -110.21
N ALA A 909 50.82 -43.34 -110.98
CA ALA A 909 51.40 -41.99 -110.88
C ALA A 909 50.77 -40.91 -111.77
N VAL A 910 49.71 -41.23 -112.53
CA VAL A 910 49.30 -40.45 -113.73
C VAL A 910 47.86 -39.91 -113.66
N SER A 911 47.06 -40.27 -112.66
CA SER A 911 45.59 -40.07 -112.68
C SER A 911 45.07 -38.66 -112.39
N ASP A 912 45.78 -37.83 -111.62
CA ASP A 912 45.15 -36.74 -110.85
C ASP A 912 45.26 -35.34 -111.48
N ALA A 913 45.35 -35.25 -112.81
CA ALA A 913 45.44 -33.98 -113.54
C ALA A 913 44.07 -33.27 -113.73
N ARG A 914 44.04 -31.92 -113.60
CA ARG A 914 42.96 -31.06 -114.14
C ARG A 914 43.52 -29.75 -114.71
N THR A 915 42.91 -29.26 -115.78
CA THR A 915 43.43 -28.20 -116.69
C THR A 915 42.31 -27.31 -117.24
N THR A 916 42.66 -26.14 -117.81
CA THR A 916 41.81 -25.39 -118.77
C THR A 916 42.68 -24.55 -119.74
N VAL A 917 42.14 -24.18 -120.92
CA VAL A 917 42.89 -23.64 -122.09
C VAL A 917 42.04 -22.62 -122.87
N ALA A 918 42.67 -21.65 -123.57
CA ALA A 918 42.07 -20.82 -124.65
C ALA A 918 43.13 -20.40 -125.71
N LYS A 919 42.71 -19.94 -126.91
CA LYS A 919 43.52 -19.83 -128.15
C LYS A 919 42.85 -18.93 -129.20
N ASP A 920 43.62 -18.32 -130.13
CA ASP A 920 43.15 -18.05 -131.51
C ASP A 920 44.31 -18.05 -132.56
N ALA A 921 44.02 -17.97 -133.88
CA ALA A 921 44.99 -18.25 -134.96
C ALA A 921 44.63 -17.70 -136.39
N SER A 922 45.58 -17.87 -137.31
CA SER A 922 45.50 -17.70 -138.79
C SER A 922 46.73 -18.37 -139.44
N GLU A 923 46.82 -18.87 -140.68
CA GLU A 923 45.87 -19.26 -141.75
C GLU A 923 46.26 -20.67 -142.32
N SER A 924 45.70 -21.14 -143.45
CA SER A 924 46.14 -22.40 -144.10
C SER A 924 45.74 -22.57 -145.58
N ILE A 925 46.56 -23.27 -146.38
CA ILE A 925 46.21 -23.76 -147.74
C ILE A 925 46.55 -25.25 -147.87
N LEU A 926 47.84 -25.58 -147.75
CA LEU A 926 48.42 -26.90 -148.02
C LEU A 926 49.47 -27.24 -146.94
N ASN A 927 49.51 -28.44 -146.34
CA ASN A 927 48.43 -29.43 -146.21
C ASN A 927 48.76 -30.49 -145.12
N VAL A 928 48.16 -31.69 -145.21
CA VAL A 928 48.74 -33.00 -144.85
C VAL A 928 50.17 -32.93 -144.31
N SER A 929 50.31 -33.22 -143.02
CA SER A 929 51.54 -33.74 -142.43
C SER A 929 51.18 -34.47 -141.12
N GLY A 930 51.84 -35.56 -140.74
CA GLY A 930 53.04 -36.14 -141.35
C GLY A 930 54.33 -35.68 -140.68
N GLY A 931 54.33 -35.64 -139.35
CA GLY A 931 55.53 -35.55 -138.52
C GLY A 931 55.35 -36.47 -137.30
N GLU A 932 56.27 -37.34 -136.89
CA GLU A 932 57.67 -37.55 -137.32
C GLU A 932 58.58 -36.31 -137.22
N GLN A 933 59.84 -36.40 -136.83
CA GLN A 933 60.73 -37.35 -136.15
C GLN A 933 62.13 -36.66 -136.28
N GLY A 934 63.23 -37.12 -135.68
CA GLY A 934 63.37 -38.23 -134.74
C GLY A 934 62.77 -37.93 -133.36
N GLY A 935 62.44 -38.94 -132.56
CA GLY A 935 62.56 -40.38 -132.80
C GLY A 935 62.10 -41.16 -131.56
N ILE A 936 61.45 -42.32 -131.64
CA ILE A 936 61.06 -43.13 -132.81
C ILE A 936 59.71 -43.82 -132.48
N THR A 937 58.77 -43.90 -133.45
CA THR A 937 57.51 -44.69 -133.42
C THR A 937 56.45 -44.38 -132.33
N ALA A 938 55.14 -44.57 -132.53
CA ALA A 938 54.35 -44.91 -133.73
C ALA A 938 53.05 -44.06 -133.81
N LYS A 939 52.25 -44.23 -134.87
CA LYS A 939 51.56 -43.11 -135.55
C LYS A 939 50.04 -43.20 -135.55
N ALA A 940 49.39 -42.03 -135.49
CA ALA A 940 48.10 -41.79 -136.14
C ALA A 940 48.16 -40.39 -136.79
N TYR A 941 47.77 -40.30 -138.06
CA TYR A 941 47.73 -39.04 -138.82
C TYR A 941 46.31 -38.77 -139.31
N THR A 942 46.03 -37.55 -139.80
CA THR A 942 44.83 -37.31 -140.62
C THR A 942 45.17 -36.46 -141.83
N LEU A 943 44.61 -36.85 -142.97
CA LEU A 943 44.95 -36.39 -144.31
C LEU A 943 43.85 -35.43 -144.82
N SER A 944 44.06 -34.10 -144.75
CA SER A 944 43.03 -33.11 -145.06
C SER A 944 43.38 -32.22 -146.26
N ILE A 945 43.24 -32.78 -147.47
CA ILE A 945 43.36 -32.02 -148.73
C ILE A 945 42.35 -30.86 -148.74
N ASN A 946 42.86 -29.63 -148.86
CA ASN A 946 42.05 -28.48 -149.24
C ASN A 946 41.66 -28.68 -150.71
N LYS A 947 40.45 -29.19 -150.94
CA LYS A 947 39.96 -29.56 -152.28
C LYS A 947 39.81 -28.35 -153.20
N ASP A 948 39.73 -27.14 -152.67
CA ASP A 948 39.62 -25.92 -153.47
C ASP A 948 40.99 -25.39 -153.90
N ALA A 949 42.02 -25.54 -153.05
CA ALA A 949 43.40 -25.34 -153.46
C ALA A 949 43.86 -26.34 -154.53
N LEU A 950 43.46 -27.62 -154.42
CA LEU A 950 43.85 -28.65 -155.40
C LEU A 950 43.12 -28.52 -156.75
N LYS A 951 41.93 -27.91 -156.81
CA LYS A 951 41.21 -27.65 -158.08
C LYS A 951 41.95 -26.65 -158.99
N THR A 952 42.74 -25.75 -158.40
CA THR A 952 43.55 -24.77 -159.14
C THR A 952 44.77 -25.39 -159.83
N ASP A 953 45.33 -26.47 -159.28
CA ASP A 953 46.66 -26.98 -159.64
C ASP A 953 46.65 -28.18 -160.61
N VAL A 954 45.47 -28.65 -161.04
CA VAL A 954 45.31 -29.78 -161.98
C VAL A 954 44.83 -29.30 -163.36
N PRO A 955 45.70 -29.25 -164.40
CA PRO A 955 45.33 -28.88 -165.76
C PRO A 955 44.21 -29.74 -166.37
N ASN A 956 43.38 -29.12 -167.21
CA ASN A 956 42.13 -29.71 -167.69
C ASN A 956 42.23 -30.26 -169.13
N HIS A 957 43.01 -31.33 -169.33
CA HIS A 957 43.17 -31.96 -170.65
C HIS A 957 42.41 -33.30 -170.78
N LYS A 958 41.77 -33.49 -171.95
CA LYS A 958 41.04 -34.71 -172.33
C LYS A 958 41.92 -35.63 -173.18
N ASN A 959 41.95 -36.92 -172.83
CA ASN A 959 42.60 -37.95 -173.66
C ASN A 959 41.84 -38.12 -174.99
N GLN A 960 42.48 -37.75 -176.11
CA GLN A 960 41.90 -37.97 -177.44
C GLN A 960 41.87 -39.45 -177.84
N GLU A 961 42.69 -40.31 -177.23
CA GLU A 961 42.70 -41.75 -177.52
C GLU A 961 41.86 -42.61 -176.55
N ASN A 962 41.33 -42.08 -175.44
CA ASN A 962 40.49 -42.89 -174.52
C ASN A 962 39.47 -42.16 -173.59
N LYS A 963 38.90 -41.02 -174.02
CA LYS A 963 37.54 -40.54 -173.63
C LYS A 963 37.14 -40.47 -172.12
N LYS A 964 38.04 -40.09 -171.20
CA LYS A 964 37.72 -39.47 -169.89
C LYS A 964 38.70 -38.34 -169.55
N THR A 965 38.38 -37.50 -168.56
CA THR A 965 39.22 -36.39 -168.07
C THR A 965 39.74 -36.67 -166.66
N ASN A 966 40.97 -36.22 -166.33
CA ASN A 966 41.58 -36.45 -165.02
C ASN A 966 40.77 -35.87 -163.83
N ARG A 967 39.97 -34.83 -164.05
CA ARG A 967 39.11 -34.23 -163.02
C ARG A 967 37.95 -35.13 -162.60
N ASP A 968 37.55 -36.08 -163.44
CA ASP A 968 36.36 -36.92 -163.27
C ASP A 968 36.69 -38.31 -162.65
N LEU A 969 37.97 -38.56 -162.32
CA LEU A 969 38.49 -39.86 -161.86
C LEU A 969 38.84 -39.91 -160.37
N VAL A 970 38.65 -38.81 -159.64
CA VAL A 970 39.11 -38.65 -158.24
C VAL A 970 38.13 -39.24 -157.20
N GLU A 971 36.97 -39.76 -157.62
CA GLU A 971 35.86 -40.11 -156.72
C GLU A 971 35.60 -41.63 -156.50
N ILE A 972 36.48 -42.55 -156.94
CA ILE A 972 36.16 -43.99 -156.95
C ILE A 972 37.14 -44.88 -156.14
N ASN A 973 36.59 -45.42 -155.04
CA ASN A 973 36.89 -46.65 -154.27
C ASN A 973 38.29 -47.01 -153.69
N GLU A 974 38.27 -47.16 -152.36
CA GLU A 974 38.74 -48.30 -151.52
C GLU A 974 40.18 -48.89 -151.59
N ILE A 975 40.77 -49.10 -150.40
CA ILE A 975 41.11 -50.43 -149.83
C ILE A 975 41.47 -50.29 -148.32
N LYS A 976 41.38 -51.37 -147.53
CA LYS A 976 41.61 -51.45 -146.06
C LYS A 976 43.02 -52.01 -145.68
N TRP A 977 43.11 -52.70 -144.52
CA TRP A 977 44.18 -53.45 -143.83
C TRP A 977 44.77 -52.69 -142.61
N SER A 978 44.34 -52.88 -141.34
CA SER A 978 44.27 -54.06 -140.42
C SER A 978 45.62 -54.42 -139.78
N GLU A 979 45.85 -54.11 -138.50
CA GLU A 979 45.61 -54.97 -137.31
C GLU A 979 46.67 -56.07 -137.07
N TYR A 980 47.39 -55.94 -135.95
CA TYR A 980 47.35 -56.88 -134.81
C TYR A 980 47.84 -56.22 -133.52
#